data_AF-A0AAU2RKX0-F1
#
_entry.id   AF-A0AAU2RKX0-F1
#
_cell.length_a   1.000
_cell.length_b   1.000
_cell.length_c   1.000
_cell.angle_alpha   90.00
_cell.angle_beta   90.00
_cell.angle_gamma   90.00
#
_symmetry.space_group_name_H-M   'P 1'
#
loop_
_entity.id
_entity.type
_entity.pdbx_description
1 polymer ?
#
loop_
_entity_poly.entity_id
_entity_poly.type
_entity_poly.pdbx_seq_one_letter_code
_entity_poly.pdbx_strand_id
1 'polypeptide(L)'
;MSAIDHILPNQKLGLLTEWSAEDAGESALASWGWSLSNDPEAGRHWRPRARGVSTDAERGFRFRGRAAALQVIVDWITKTHDERRVLVVTGSPGVGKSAVLGRIVTTADAGMADALPSDDGAVRAPVGSVACAVHARGKTASEVAREIAAAASAQLPERIDDLAPHLRAALAGRDPAIIFSIVIDALDEAVTPREARTIMRRVAWPLAETCADLGVRVVVGTRRNDDEGSLLSTLGSDAVVVDLDTNEYFSEGDLVAYALATLQLLGDERPDNPYEDTHAAASTAEQIAIMSQGNFLVAGLVARAHGMHDHQQVPLEELSFTPTVAAALETYLQQLPEVDGVSAKDVLTALAYAETPGLPVDLWRIVIAALSGRAPAEQQLRSFARSSAANFLLETSTTPSPTSVFRLFHQALNDALLAGGSRNIAEDEAVIAEALMRHGRSAGWHSAPPYLLRSLPQHASRGGVVNSLLIDPQYVLHADLRRLVRAASAAATEEGRTLVRLLRKTPRALDVTPSIRVALLSLTETFDALGATYRTCDVPSPYRAVWSVLLPQQEETVLEGHTRPLTAVSTVRVGQRNLIATASEDHTVRIWDPETGEHLRTLISGAEPVSAMTALPIGGERDLLATAELGHDQKCWVVRVWEPESGALVRTIEEFTGQVSAIASVSNGDRTLLALVSDDHGVRIYDTESGTAVKAFNGHTDWVNAVASVIYDGRVFLATASDDGTVWVWDFESGDHLNTFSGHVGRVNAVTGVSSGDRMFLATAGDDETVRIWDLSTGANDYTLSGHTGPVNALVELSLGGRTFLATVSDDETVRIWDPVTWTLTAVLKGHAGWVNAISTVPAGDRTLIATGGADRTLHLWDPENRLHSQNKEGHIGAVHKVRAICTSSRTFIATASSDETVRLWDPETGQAVHVFDSVGHVRALSTVHTSHQTLLAITGGDSSTKLWDPETATQIFSLGSHVGAVNALAAVSLGGRTFLVTASSDNTVRIWDPETGDQVRSLEGHEAPVTALTTVSLGGHTFLVTASSDNTVRIWDPETGDQVRSLEGHEAPVTALTTVSLGGHTFLVTASSDNTVRIWDPETGDQVRTLHDRVSGVVDLATVQLGERTLLATACDDRTVRIWNCDSGRFLLDIPVRHEPKAIDAIQGLLFVGTTGGIIALSLASEMAGFDQQPYNG
;
A
#
# COMPACT_ATOMS: atom_id res chain seq x y z
N MET A 1 -5.40 -30.35 31.51
CA MET A 1 -6.76 -30.30 30.92
C MET A 1 -7.86 -30.38 31.97
N SER A 2 -7.86 -31.33 32.92
CA SER A 2 -8.93 -31.50 33.94
C SER A 2 -9.37 -30.26 34.75
N ALA A 3 -8.55 -29.20 34.82
CA ALA A 3 -8.95 -27.92 35.41
C ALA A 3 -9.95 -27.10 34.54
N ILE A 4 -10.01 -27.36 33.23
CA ILE A 4 -10.83 -26.60 32.25
C ILE A 4 -12.27 -27.11 32.25
N ASP A 5 -12.48 -28.44 32.27
CA ASP A 5 -13.81 -29.04 32.34
C ASP A 5 -14.58 -28.61 33.60
N HIS A 6 -13.86 -28.27 34.67
CA HIS A 6 -14.43 -27.78 35.93
C HIS A 6 -14.95 -26.33 35.85
N ILE A 7 -14.56 -25.58 34.81
CA ILE A 7 -14.95 -24.18 34.56
C ILE A 7 -16.08 -24.10 33.52
N LEU A 8 -16.10 -24.99 32.53
CA LEU A 8 -17.07 -25.00 31.42
C LEU A 8 -17.84 -26.34 31.29
N PRO A 9 -18.53 -26.82 32.34
CA PRO A 9 -19.11 -28.18 32.39
C PRO A 9 -20.18 -28.48 31.32
N ASN A 10 -20.75 -27.45 30.67
CA ASN A 10 -21.78 -27.61 29.64
C ASN A 10 -21.23 -27.79 28.21
N GLN A 11 -19.92 -27.58 27.96
CA GLN A 11 -19.36 -27.61 26.59
C GLN A 11 -18.84 -28.99 26.14
N LYS A 12 -18.80 -30.00 27.02
CA LYS A 12 -18.47 -31.41 26.71
C LYS A 12 -17.18 -31.64 25.88
N LEU A 13 -16.15 -30.82 26.10
CA LEU A 13 -14.89 -30.87 25.33
C LEU A 13 -14.19 -32.25 25.39
N GLY A 14 -14.37 -33.02 26.47
CA GLY A 14 -13.88 -34.41 26.57
C GLY A 14 -14.44 -35.42 25.55
N LEU A 15 -15.50 -35.08 24.80
CA LEU A 15 -15.98 -35.93 23.69
C LEU A 15 -15.08 -35.87 22.43
N LEU A 16 -14.17 -34.89 22.34
CA LEU A 16 -13.22 -34.77 21.22
C LEU A 16 -12.04 -35.77 21.31
N THR A 17 -11.96 -36.56 22.38
CA THR A 17 -10.84 -37.49 22.64
C THR A 17 -11.21 -38.98 22.61
N GLU A 18 -12.42 -39.35 22.17
CA GLU A 18 -12.88 -40.75 22.06
C GLU A 18 -12.83 -41.32 20.62
N TRP A 19 -12.02 -40.74 19.72
CA TRP A 19 -11.68 -41.39 18.45
C TRP A 19 -10.42 -42.25 18.60
N SER A 20 -10.57 -43.57 18.44
CA SER A 20 -9.45 -44.50 18.48
C SER A 20 -8.69 -44.53 17.15
N ALA A 21 -7.41 -44.89 17.22
CA ALA A 21 -6.58 -45.08 16.02
C ALA A 21 -6.95 -46.35 15.22
N GLU A 22 -7.78 -47.25 15.77
CA GLU A 22 -8.24 -48.46 15.06
C GLU A 22 -9.54 -48.20 14.28
N ASP A 23 -10.47 -47.39 14.81
CA ASP A 23 -11.66 -46.92 14.06
C ASP A 23 -11.27 -46.08 12.83
N ALA A 24 -10.12 -45.41 12.90
CA ALA A 24 -9.52 -44.69 11.79
C ALA A 24 -9.02 -45.64 10.67
N GLY A 25 -8.83 -46.94 10.91
CA GLY A 25 -8.22 -47.86 9.93
C GLY A 25 -9.00 -47.99 8.62
N GLU A 26 -10.29 -48.34 8.71
CA GLU A 26 -11.17 -48.43 7.53
C GLU A 26 -11.82 -47.07 7.21
N SER A 27 -12.05 -46.22 8.22
CA SER A 27 -12.65 -44.89 8.02
C SER A 27 -11.71 -43.93 7.28
N ALA A 28 -10.39 -43.96 7.53
CA ALA A 28 -9.45 -43.04 6.88
C ALA A 28 -9.23 -43.32 5.38
N LEU A 29 -9.45 -44.56 4.96
CA LEU A 29 -9.47 -44.93 3.53
C LEU A 29 -10.71 -44.34 2.81
N ALA A 30 -11.74 -43.93 3.55
CA ALA A 30 -12.90 -43.21 3.03
C ALA A 30 -12.91 -41.70 3.38
N SER A 31 -12.07 -41.22 4.33
CA SER A 31 -12.17 -39.86 4.89
C SER A 31 -11.37 -38.81 4.11
N TRP A 32 -11.72 -38.60 2.85
CA TRP A 32 -11.36 -37.38 2.11
C TRP A 32 -12.65 -36.55 2.03
N GLY A 33 -12.97 -35.83 3.13
CA GLY A 33 -14.34 -35.49 3.58
C GLY A 33 -15.19 -34.53 2.75
N TRP A 34 -14.88 -34.32 1.47
CA TRP A 34 -15.74 -33.58 0.54
C TRP A 34 -16.95 -34.45 0.13
N SER A 35 -18.15 -33.89 0.26
CA SER A 35 -19.40 -34.50 -0.19
C SER A 35 -20.41 -33.43 -0.56
N LEU A 36 -21.40 -33.78 -1.39
CA LEU A 36 -22.51 -32.89 -1.75
C LEU A 36 -23.51 -32.66 -0.61
N SER A 37 -23.26 -33.23 0.58
CA SER A 37 -23.97 -32.95 1.83
C SER A 37 -23.19 -32.02 2.77
N ASN A 38 -21.85 -32.06 2.73
CA ASN A 38 -20.98 -31.17 3.50
C ASN A 38 -20.76 -29.81 2.82
N ASP A 39 -20.97 -29.72 1.51
CA ASP A 39 -20.86 -28.50 0.70
C ASP A 39 -22.25 -28.00 0.23
N PRO A 40 -22.85 -26.99 0.92
CA PRO A 40 -24.17 -26.48 0.57
C PRO A 40 -24.22 -25.62 -0.69
N GLU A 41 -23.08 -25.22 -1.25
CA GLU A 41 -23.02 -24.39 -2.46
C GLU A 41 -22.88 -25.29 -3.69
N ALA A 42 -21.93 -26.22 -3.68
CA ALA A 42 -21.80 -27.28 -4.68
C ALA A 42 -23.10 -28.10 -4.77
N GLY A 43 -23.73 -28.41 -3.64
CA GLY A 43 -25.03 -29.09 -3.59
C GLY A 43 -26.15 -28.36 -4.36
N ARG A 44 -26.11 -27.04 -4.50
CA ARG A 44 -27.12 -26.25 -5.25
C ARG A 44 -26.88 -26.26 -6.76
N HIS A 45 -25.62 -26.28 -7.19
CA HIS A 45 -25.26 -26.34 -8.61
C HIS A 45 -25.39 -27.75 -9.17
N TRP A 46 -24.70 -28.72 -8.56
CA TRP A 46 -24.53 -30.04 -9.17
C TRP A 46 -25.80 -30.90 -9.16
N ARG A 47 -26.60 -30.85 -8.09
CA ARG A 47 -27.81 -31.69 -7.95
C ARG A 47 -28.84 -31.48 -9.06
N PRO A 48 -29.35 -30.27 -9.36
CA PRO A 48 -30.32 -30.09 -10.44
C PRO A 48 -29.71 -30.37 -11.83
N ARG A 49 -28.45 -29.98 -12.06
CA ARG A 49 -27.77 -30.17 -13.36
C ARG A 49 -27.56 -31.65 -13.68
N ALA A 50 -27.18 -32.47 -12.70
CA ALA A 50 -27.08 -33.92 -12.86
C ALA A 50 -28.43 -34.61 -13.17
N ARG A 51 -29.54 -34.02 -12.70
CA ARG A 51 -30.90 -34.46 -13.01
C ARG A 51 -31.41 -33.91 -14.36
N GLY A 52 -30.70 -32.99 -15.00
CA GLY A 52 -31.12 -32.36 -16.26
C GLY A 52 -32.23 -31.32 -16.09
N VAL A 53 -32.39 -30.75 -14.90
CA VAL A 53 -33.39 -29.71 -14.59
C VAL A 53 -32.71 -28.38 -14.27
N SER A 54 -33.48 -27.28 -14.24
CA SER A 54 -32.93 -25.94 -13.98
C SER A 54 -32.74 -25.65 -12.50
N THR A 55 -33.65 -26.17 -11.66
CA THR A 55 -33.70 -25.90 -10.21
C THR A 55 -33.89 -27.18 -9.40
N ASP A 56 -33.40 -27.22 -8.15
CA ASP A 56 -33.58 -28.42 -7.31
C ASP A 56 -35.04 -28.61 -6.85
N ALA A 57 -35.88 -27.57 -7.00
CA ALA A 57 -37.31 -27.60 -6.76
C ALA A 57 -38.10 -28.35 -7.85
N GLU A 58 -37.57 -28.46 -9.07
CA GLU A 58 -38.12 -29.36 -10.09
C GLU A 58 -37.88 -30.81 -9.70
N ARG A 59 -38.87 -31.67 -9.96
CA ARG A 59 -38.82 -33.10 -9.65
C ARG A 59 -38.47 -33.92 -10.90
N GLY A 60 -38.10 -35.18 -10.66
CA GLY A 60 -37.73 -36.13 -11.71
C GLY A 60 -36.28 -36.03 -12.19
N PHE A 61 -35.97 -36.85 -13.19
CA PHE A 61 -34.65 -37.04 -13.80
C PHE A 61 -34.80 -37.04 -15.33
N ARG A 62 -34.37 -35.97 -15.98
CA ARG A 62 -34.47 -35.73 -17.44
C ARG A 62 -33.15 -35.93 -18.16
N PHE A 63 -32.01 -35.86 -17.47
CA PHE A 63 -30.71 -36.17 -18.06
C PHE A 63 -30.61 -37.66 -18.43
N ARG A 64 -30.40 -37.93 -19.71
CA ARG A 64 -30.14 -39.26 -20.29
C ARG A 64 -29.08 -39.10 -21.40
N GLY A 65 -28.23 -40.11 -21.60
CA GLY A 65 -27.25 -40.11 -22.70
C GLY A 65 -25.85 -39.57 -22.35
N ARG A 66 -25.16 -39.01 -23.36
CA ARG A 66 -23.77 -38.52 -23.34
C ARG A 66 -22.72 -39.54 -22.89
N ALA A 67 -22.99 -40.83 -23.10
CA ALA A 67 -22.17 -41.95 -22.62
C ALA A 67 -20.68 -41.86 -23.04
N ALA A 68 -20.37 -41.46 -24.28
CA ALA A 68 -18.99 -41.32 -24.74
C ALA A 68 -18.21 -40.23 -23.98
N ALA A 69 -18.81 -39.06 -23.78
CA ALA A 69 -18.18 -37.97 -23.03
C ALA A 69 -18.03 -38.31 -21.55
N LEU A 70 -19.05 -38.94 -20.95
CA LEU A 70 -18.97 -39.43 -19.57
C LEU A 70 -17.86 -40.47 -19.41
N GLN A 71 -17.73 -41.42 -20.35
CA GLN A 71 -16.67 -42.43 -20.29
C GLN A 71 -15.27 -41.80 -20.34
N VAL A 72 -15.01 -40.85 -21.24
CA VAL A 72 -13.71 -40.16 -21.32
C VAL A 72 -13.38 -39.43 -20.01
N ILE A 73 -14.37 -38.81 -19.34
CA ILE A 73 -14.15 -38.14 -18.05
C ILE A 73 -13.92 -39.16 -16.92
N VAL A 74 -14.67 -40.28 -16.89
CA VAL A 74 -14.46 -41.36 -15.92
C VAL A 74 -13.08 -42.01 -16.09
N ASP A 75 -12.69 -42.32 -17.32
CA ASP A 75 -11.37 -42.88 -17.64
C ASP A 75 -10.24 -41.92 -17.24
N TRP A 76 -10.46 -40.60 -17.33
CA TRP A 76 -9.51 -39.58 -16.90
C TRP A 76 -9.35 -39.50 -15.37
N ILE A 77 -10.46 -39.40 -14.63
CA ILE A 77 -10.42 -39.30 -13.16
C ILE A 77 -10.08 -40.63 -12.47
N THR A 78 -10.05 -41.75 -13.20
CA THR A 78 -9.59 -43.06 -12.72
C THR A 78 -8.18 -43.44 -13.24
N LYS A 79 -7.51 -42.54 -13.98
CA LYS A 79 -6.21 -42.79 -14.61
C LYS A 79 -5.04 -42.81 -13.61
N THR A 80 -4.59 -44.03 -13.28
CA THR A 80 -3.49 -44.34 -12.33
C THR A 80 -2.08 -43.97 -12.80
N HIS A 81 -1.91 -43.40 -13.99
CA HIS A 81 -0.61 -42.98 -14.54
C HIS A 81 -0.52 -41.45 -14.59
N ASP A 82 0.67 -40.89 -14.29
CA ASP A 82 0.98 -39.47 -14.40
C ASP A 82 0.41 -38.82 -15.67
N GLU A 83 -0.33 -37.74 -15.49
CA GLU A 83 -0.95 -36.98 -16.58
C GLU A 83 -0.86 -35.49 -16.24
N ARG A 84 0.15 -34.81 -16.80
CA ARG A 84 0.51 -33.41 -16.51
C ARG A 84 -0.26 -32.40 -17.38
N ARG A 85 -1.49 -32.74 -17.74
CA ARG A 85 -2.36 -31.96 -18.64
C ARG A 85 -3.71 -31.75 -17.97
N VAL A 86 -4.50 -30.80 -18.50
CA VAL A 86 -5.86 -30.53 -18.01
C VAL A 86 -6.88 -31.11 -19.00
N LEU A 87 -7.90 -31.84 -18.51
CA LEU A 87 -9.05 -32.21 -19.35
C LEU A 87 -10.00 -31.02 -19.43
N VAL A 88 -10.36 -30.60 -20.63
CA VAL A 88 -11.25 -29.46 -20.86
C VAL A 88 -12.50 -29.90 -21.59
N VAL A 89 -13.65 -29.81 -20.92
CA VAL A 89 -14.97 -30.11 -21.48
C VAL A 89 -15.57 -28.82 -22.04
N THR A 90 -15.81 -28.78 -23.34
CA THR A 90 -16.25 -27.58 -24.05
C THR A 90 -17.39 -27.85 -25.04
N GLY A 91 -17.79 -26.81 -25.77
CA GLY A 91 -18.93 -26.79 -26.69
C GLY A 91 -19.85 -25.59 -26.46
N SER A 92 -20.90 -25.51 -27.27
CA SER A 92 -21.79 -24.36 -27.43
C SER A 92 -22.68 -24.05 -26.21
N PRO A 93 -23.30 -22.86 -26.15
CA PRO A 93 -24.32 -22.55 -25.15
C PRO A 93 -25.50 -23.54 -25.23
N GLY A 94 -25.99 -24.03 -24.09
CA GLY A 94 -27.09 -25.00 -24.03
C GLY A 94 -26.74 -26.46 -24.39
N VAL A 95 -25.49 -26.81 -24.76
CA VAL A 95 -25.13 -28.18 -25.19
C VAL A 95 -25.12 -29.25 -24.07
N GLY A 96 -25.10 -28.83 -22.80
CA GLY A 96 -25.18 -29.71 -21.63
C GLY A 96 -23.89 -29.87 -20.78
N LYS A 97 -22.86 -29.05 -20.97
CA LYS A 97 -21.56 -29.11 -20.23
C LYS A 97 -21.71 -29.38 -18.72
N SER A 98 -22.41 -28.49 -18.01
CA SER A 98 -22.63 -28.59 -16.55
C SER A 98 -23.48 -29.80 -16.14
N ALA A 99 -24.30 -30.36 -17.04
CA ALA A 99 -25.05 -31.58 -16.78
C ALA A 99 -24.16 -32.83 -16.86
N VAL A 100 -23.26 -32.88 -17.85
CA VAL A 100 -22.23 -33.93 -17.96
C VAL A 100 -21.28 -33.89 -16.76
N LEU A 101 -20.77 -32.71 -16.38
CA LEU A 101 -19.90 -32.57 -15.21
C LEU A 101 -20.65 -32.83 -13.90
N GLY A 102 -21.85 -32.27 -13.72
CA GLY A 102 -22.70 -32.57 -12.56
C GLY A 102 -23.05 -34.05 -12.43
N ARG A 103 -23.22 -34.77 -13.53
CA ARG A 103 -23.43 -36.22 -13.53
C ARG A 103 -22.22 -36.99 -13.00
N ILE A 104 -21.00 -36.60 -13.37
CA ILE A 104 -19.75 -37.17 -12.81
C ILE A 104 -19.68 -36.89 -11.31
N VAL A 105 -19.87 -35.63 -10.90
CA VAL A 105 -19.77 -35.19 -9.50
C VAL A 105 -20.81 -35.87 -8.60
N THR A 106 -22.06 -36.01 -9.05
CA THR A 106 -23.14 -36.66 -8.28
C THR A 106 -23.09 -38.18 -8.27
N THR A 107 -22.46 -38.83 -9.25
CA THR A 107 -22.27 -40.30 -9.21
C THR A 107 -21.06 -40.72 -8.38
N ALA A 108 -20.09 -39.81 -8.18
CA ALA A 108 -19.01 -39.99 -7.23
C ALA A 108 -19.42 -39.80 -5.75
N ASP A 109 -20.53 -39.12 -5.47
CA ASP A 109 -21.09 -38.98 -4.12
C ASP A 109 -22.00 -40.16 -3.78
N ALA A 110 -21.72 -40.88 -2.69
CA ALA A 110 -22.45 -42.10 -2.30
C ALA A 110 -23.95 -41.86 -2.07
N GLY A 111 -24.31 -40.79 -1.35
CA GLY A 111 -25.69 -40.50 -0.98
C GLY A 111 -26.53 -39.99 -2.15
N MET A 112 -25.90 -39.37 -3.14
CA MET A 112 -26.54 -38.96 -4.39
C MET A 112 -26.63 -40.10 -5.41
N ALA A 113 -25.65 -41.00 -5.46
CA ALA A 113 -25.63 -42.15 -6.38
C ALA A 113 -26.78 -43.14 -6.10
N ASP A 114 -27.09 -43.38 -4.82
CA ASP A 114 -28.21 -44.21 -4.36
C ASP A 114 -29.60 -43.57 -4.63
N ALA A 115 -29.65 -42.25 -4.83
CA ALA A 115 -30.88 -41.52 -5.13
C ALA A 115 -31.25 -41.50 -6.63
N LEU A 116 -30.41 -42.07 -7.50
CA LEU A 116 -30.67 -42.15 -8.95
C LEU A 116 -31.67 -43.28 -9.28
N PRO A 117 -32.50 -43.12 -10.33
CA PRO A 117 -33.45 -44.16 -10.75
C PRO A 117 -32.78 -45.50 -11.08
N SER A 118 -33.47 -46.62 -10.84
CA SER A 118 -32.96 -47.96 -11.11
C SER A 118 -32.87 -48.32 -12.61
N ASP A 119 -33.59 -47.57 -13.46
CA ASP A 119 -33.53 -47.65 -14.92
C ASP A 119 -32.47 -46.71 -15.54
N ASP A 120 -31.72 -45.99 -14.70
CA ASP A 120 -30.73 -45.00 -15.14
C ASP A 120 -29.38 -45.65 -15.47
N GLY A 121 -29.29 -46.11 -16.73
CA GLY A 121 -28.11 -46.72 -17.35
C GLY A 121 -27.08 -45.76 -17.94
N ALA A 122 -27.10 -44.45 -17.62
CA ALA A 122 -26.01 -43.57 -18.03
C ALA A 122 -24.74 -43.83 -17.20
N VAL A 123 -23.58 -43.74 -17.85
CA VAL A 123 -22.25 -43.99 -17.24
C VAL A 123 -22.10 -43.24 -15.91
N ARG A 124 -21.59 -43.93 -14.89
CA ARG A 124 -21.43 -43.43 -13.52
C ARG A 124 -19.95 -43.37 -13.16
N ALA A 125 -19.51 -42.29 -12.54
CA ALA A 125 -18.21 -42.22 -11.90
C ALA A 125 -18.18 -43.15 -10.67
N PRO A 126 -17.04 -43.78 -10.34
CA PRO A 126 -16.93 -44.55 -9.10
C PRO A 126 -17.14 -43.66 -7.86
N VAL A 127 -17.80 -44.20 -6.84
CA VAL A 127 -17.96 -43.50 -5.55
C VAL A 127 -16.58 -43.16 -4.96
N GLY A 128 -16.40 -41.91 -4.54
CA GLY A 128 -15.13 -41.36 -4.05
C GLY A 128 -14.13 -40.90 -5.13
N SER A 129 -14.45 -41.01 -6.42
CA SER A 129 -13.51 -40.62 -7.50
C SER A 129 -13.37 -39.10 -7.74
N VAL A 130 -14.24 -38.28 -7.15
CA VAL A 130 -14.17 -36.80 -7.17
C VAL A 130 -13.91 -36.31 -5.75
N ALA A 131 -12.82 -35.56 -5.57
CA ALA A 131 -12.37 -35.08 -4.27
C ALA A 131 -12.57 -33.57 -4.07
N CYS A 132 -12.84 -32.82 -5.14
CA CYS A 132 -13.24 -31.41 -5.11
C CYS A 132 -14.05 -31.07 -6.37
N ALA A 133 -15.15 -30.31 -6.23
CA ALA A 133 -16.00 -29.92 -7.37
C ALA A 133 -16.46 -28.44 -7.28
N VAL A 134 -15.64 -27.55 -7.83
CA VAL A 134 -15.79 -26.09 -7.80
C VAL A 134 -16.73 -25.59 -8.91
N HIS A 135 -17.63 -24.68 -8.56
CA HIS A 135 -18.38 -23.88 -9.54
C HIS A 135 -17.75 -22.48 -9.62
N ALA A 136 -17.08 -22.17 -10.73
CA ALA A 136 -16.27 -20.95 -10.87
C ALA A 136 -17.09 -19.67 -11.15
N ARG A 137 -18.40 -19.81 -11.41
CA ARG A 137 -19.29 -18.72 -11.81
C ARG A 137 -19.31 -17.58 -10.79
N GLY A 138 -18.78 -16.43 -11.20
CA GLY A 138 -18.70 -15.24 -10.35
C GLY A 138 -17.66 -15.32 -9.22
N LYS A 139 -16.72 -16.28 -9.26
CA LYS A 139 -15.55 -16.39 -8.36
C LYS A 139 -14.28 -15.82 -9.00
N THR A 140 -13.34 -15.40 -8.17
CA THR A 140 -11.96 -15.03 -8.53
C THR A 140 -11.01 -16.23 -8.39
N ALA A 141 -9.81 -16.11 -8.96
CA ALA A 141 -8.78 -17.14 -8.83
C ALA A 141 -8.36 -17.41 -7.37
N SER A 142 -8.42 -16.41 -6.48
CA SER A 142 -8.13 -16.57 -5.05
C SER A 142 -9.23 -17.31 -4.29
N GLU A 143 -10.49 -17.17 -4.69
CA GLU A 143 -11.62 -17.91 -4.08
C GLU A 143 -11.56 -19.38 -4.53
N VAL A 144 -11.40 -19.63 -5.83
CA VAL A 144 -11.22 -21.00 -6.38
C VAL A 144 -10.01 -21.70 -5.76
N ALA A 145 -8.90 -21.00 -5.56
CA ALA A 145 -7.71 -21.55 -4.91
C ALA A 145 -7.98 -21.98 -3.45
N ARG A 146 -8.65 -21.12 -2.66
CA ARG A 146 -8.98 -21.42 -1.25
C ARG A 146 -10.00 -22.55 -1.11
N GLU A 147 -10.93 -22.68 -2.05
CA GLU A 147 -11.90 -23.78 -2.12
C GLU A 147 -11.21 -25.14 -2.36
N ILE A 148 -10.24 -25.18 -3.28
CA ILE A 148 -9.42 -26.38 -3.55
C ILE A 148 -8.52 -26.73 -2.35
N ALA A 149 -7.88 -25.73 -1.73
CA ALA A 149 -7.06 -25.94 -0.54
C ALA A 149 -7.89 -26.50 0.64
N ALA A 150 -9.09 -25.95 0.88
CA ALA A 150 -10.00 -26.43 1.91
C ALA A 150 -10.46 -27.87 1.66
N ALA A 151 -10.84 -28.22 0.42
CA ALA A 151 -11.23 -29.59 0.06
C ALA A 151 -10.09 -30.61 0.27
N ALA A 152 -8.84 -30.18 0.07
CA ALA A 152 -7.65 -30.99 0.34
C ALA A 152 -7.22 -31.02 1.83
N SER A 153 -7.83 -30.22 2.70
CA SER A 153 -7.33 -29.91 4.05
C SER A 153 -5.89 -29.36 4.08
N ALA A 154 -5.51 -28.63 3.03
CA ALA A 154 -4.22 -27.94 2.92
C ALA A 154 -4.28 -26.54 3.58
N GLN A 155 -3.10 -25.94 3.83
CA GLN A 155 -3.01 -24.55 4.29
C GLN A 155 -3.64 -23.61 3.25
N LEU A 156 -4.49 -22.68 3.71
CA LEU A 156 -5.13 -21.71 2.83
C LEU A 156 -4.07 -20.82 2.17
N PRO A 157 -4.07 -20.65 0.83
CA PRO A 157 -3.12 -19.79 0.14
C PRO A 157 -3.41 -18.30 0.37
N GLU A 158 -2.36 -17.53 0.66
CA GLU A 158 -2.41 -16.06 0.72
C GLU A 158 -2.29 -15.48 -0.69
N ARG A 159 -1.41 -16.06 -1.51
CA ARG A 159 -1.21 -15.78 -2.92
C ARG A 159 -1.60 -17.03 -3.73
N ILE A 160 -2.11 -16.84 -4.94
CA ILE A 160 -2.65 -17.94 -5.77
C ILE A 160 -1.60 -19.04 -6.02
N ASP A 161 -0.33 -18.66 -6.16
CA ASP A 161 0.77 -19.59 -6.49
C ASP A 161 1.12 -20.54 -5.32
N ASP A 162 0.80 -20.15 -4.08
CA ASP A 162 1.06 -20.93 -2.86
C ASP A 162 0.23 -22.23 -2.83
N LEU A 163 -0.87 -22.27 -3.58
CA LEU A 163 -1.80 -23.40 -3.64
C LEU A 163 -1.12 -24.70 -4.05
N ALA A 164 -0.24 -24.67 -5.07
CA ALA A 164 0.40 -25.88 -5.55
C ALA A 164 1.44 -26.43 -4.55
N PRO A 165 2.34 -25.62 -3.96
CA PRO A 165 3.14 -26.02 -2.80
C PRO A 165 2.33 -26.54 -1.60
N HIS A 166 1.25 -25.84 -1.20
CA HIS A 166 0.42 -26.24 -0.06
C HIS A 166 -0.31 -27.56 -0.32
N LEU A 167 -0.87 -27.75 -1.52
CA LEU A 167 -1.48 -29.03 -1.91
C LEU A 167 -0.41 -30.13 -1.94
N ARG A 168 0.74 -29.88 -2.59
CA ARG A 168 1.83 -30.87 -2.66
C ARG A 168 2.30 -31.30 -1.27
N ALA A 169 2.42 -30.37 -0.33
CA ALA A 169 2.76 -30.67 1.06
C ALA A 169 1.69 -31.51 1.77
N ALA A 170 0.40 -31.19 1.58
CA ALA A 170 -0.70 -31.95 2.17
C ALA A 170 -0.85 -33.38 1.58
N LEU A 171 -0.48 -33.58 0.30
CA LEU A 171 -0.64 -34.86 -0.38
C LEU A 171 0.61 -35.76 -0.34
N ALA A 172 1.80 -35.23 -0.03
CA ALA A 172 3.08 -35.95 -0.14
C ALA A 172 3.24 -37.21 0.75
N GLY A 173 2.36 -37.41 1.75
CA GLY A 173 2.32 -38.60 2.61
C GLY A 173 1.25 -39.64 2.27
N ARG A 174 0.46 -39.43 1.20
CA ARG A 174 -0.69 -40.27 0.81
C ARG A 174 -0.27 -41.28 -0.28
N ASP A 175 -0.96 -42.43 -0.36
CA ASP A 175 -0.72 -43.45 -1.38
C ASP A 175 -1.00 -42.88 -2.80
N PRO A 176 -0.03 -42.87 -3.74
CA PRO A 176 -0.22 -42.36 -5.11
C PRO A 176 -1.31 -43.09 -5.91
N ALA A 177 -1.75 -44.28 -5.48
CA ALA A 177 -2.89 -44.97 -6.08
C ALA A 177 -4.25 -44.26 -5.82
N ILE A 178 -4.32 -43.38 -4.81
CA ILE A 178 -5.55 -42.65 -4.45
C ILE A 178 -5.58 -41.30 -5.17
N ILE A 179 -6.32 -41.26 -6.28
CA ILE A 179 -6.41 -40.10 -7.17
C ILE A 179 -7.18 -38.94 -6.50
N PHE A 180 -6.60 -37.74 -6.53
CA PHE A 180 -7.26 -36.49 -6.10
C PHE A 180 -7.78 -35.74 -7.32
N SER A 181 -8.99 -36.07 -7.77
CA SER A 181 -9.59 -35.40 -8.93
C SER A 181 -10.35 -34.13 -8.54
N ILE A 182 -10.10 -33.06 -9.30
CA ILE A 182 -10.65 -31.71 -9.14
C ILE A 182 -11.48 -31.40 -10.38
N VAL A 183 -12.77 -31.11 -10.19
CA VAL A 183 -13.68 -30.67 -11.25
C VAL A 183 -13.97 -29.17 -11.06
N ILE A 184 -13.82 -28.38 -12.12
CA ILE A 184 -14.17 -26.95 -12.15
C ILE A 184 -15.18 -26.74 -13.28
N ASP A 185 -16.35 -26.14 -13.02
CA ASP A 185 -17.35 -25.83 -14.07
C ASP A 185 -17.69 -24.34 -14.16
N ALA A 186 -18.20 -23.93 -15.33
CA ALA A 186 -18.53 -22.56 -15.71
C ALA A 186 -17.33 -21.58 -15.58
N LEU A 187 -16.14 -22.01 -16.00
CA LEU A 187 -14.94 -21.17 -15.98
C LEU A 187 -15.10 -19.89 -16.82
N ASP A 188 -15.81 -19.97 -17.95
CA ASP A 188 -16.17 -18.83 -18.79
C ASP A 188 -17.10 -17.81 -18.12
N GLU A 189 -17.68 -18.14 -16.96
CA GLU A 189 -18.57 -17.26 -16.19
C GLU A 189 -17.94 -16.76 -14.87
N ALA A 190 -16.61 -16.84 -14.73
CA ALA A 190 -15.83 -16.24 -13.64
C ALA A 190 -15.97 -14.70 -13.56
N VAL A 191 -15.45 -14.05 -12.50
CA VAL A 191 -15.63 -12.59 -12.27
C VAL A 191 -15.24 -11.71 -13.46
N THR A 192 -14.24 -12.12 -14.27
CA THR A 192 -13.92 -11.55 -15.59
C THR A 192 -13.26 -12.61 -16.49
N PRO A 193 -13.23 -12.42 -17.82
CA PRO A 193 -12.39 -13.19 -18.76
C PRO A 193 -10.90 -13.29 -18.34
N ARG A 194 -10.35 -12.24 -17.75
CA ARG A 194 -8.99 -12.23 -17.18
C ARG A 194 -8.86 -13.12 -15.93
N GLU A 195 -9.87 -13.19 -15.07
CA GLU A 195 -9.90 -14.14 -13.93
C GLU A 195 -10.00 -15.58 -14.44
N ALA A 196 -10.79 -15.86 -15.47
CA ALA A 196 -10.86 -17.18 -16.10
C ALA A 196 -9.49 -17.66 -16.62
N ARG A 197 -8.76 -16.79 -17.34
CA ARG A 197 -7.36 -17.02 -17.75
C ARG A 197 -6.40 -17.19 -16.56
N THR A 198 -6.65 -16.49 -15.46
CA THR A 198 -5.82 -16.56 -14.24
C THR A 198 -6.04 -17.88 -13.50
N ILE A 199 -7.28 -18.34 -13.34
CA ILE A 199 -7.61 -19.69 -12.84
C ILE A 199 -6.92 -20.74 -13.73
N MET A 200 -6.99 -20.61 -15.05
CA MET A 200 -6.38 -21.61 -15.93
C MET A 200 -4.85 -21.66 -15.81
N ARG A 201 -4.16 -20.50 -15.78
CA ARG A 201 -2.68 -20.43 -15.72
C ARG A 201 -2.06 -20.61 -14.35
N ARG A 202 -2.75 -20.25 -13.25
CA ARG A 202 -2.18 -20.22 -11.89
C ARG A 202 -2.86 -21.18 -10.91
N VAL A 203 -3.99 -21.78 -11.29
CA VAL A 203 -4.64 -22.85 -10.51
C VAL A 203 -4.67 -24.16 -11.28
N ALA A 204 -5.43 -24.24 -12.38
CA ALA A 204 -5.63 -25.51 -13.09
C ALA A 204 -4.33 -26.08 -13.68
N TRP A 205 -3.50 -25.23 -14.31
CA TRP A 205 -2.23 -25.66 -14.90
C TRP A 205 -1.18 -26.09 -13.86
N PRO A 206 -0.78 -25.29 -12.84
CA PRO A 206 0.28 -25.70 -11.92
C PRO A 206 -0.09 -26.93 -11.08
N LEU A 207 -1.37 -27.11 -10.77
CA LEU A 207 -1.86 -28.32 -10.09
C LEU A 207 -1.70 -29.58 -10.96
N ALA A 208 -2.00 -29.50 -12.26
CA ALA A 208 -1.77 -30.60 -13.19
C ALA A 208 -0.26 -30.83 -13.43
N GLU A 209 0.53 -29.78 -13.60
CA GLU A 209 1.97 -29.89 -13.91
C GLU A 209 2.80 -30.42 -12.72
N THR A 210 2.53 -29.91 -11.51
CA THR A 210 3.40 -30.11 -10.34
C THR A 210 2.89 -31.09 -9.28
N CYS A 211 1.66 -31.60 -9.42
CA CYS A 211 1.07 -32.56 -8.47
C CYS A 211 0.52 -33.84 -9.12
N ALA A 212 0.68 -34.05 -10.44
CA ALA A 212 0.20 -35.26 -11.11
C ALA A 212 0.84 -36.57 -10.60
N ASP A 213 2.06 -36.50 -10.08
CA ASP A 213 2.80 -37.58 -9.41
C ASP A 213 2.25 -37.94 -8.02
N LEU A 214 1.49 -37.02 -7.40
CA LEU A 214 0.70 -37.25 -6.19
C LEU A 214 -0.77 -37.56 -6.51
N GLY A 215 -1.05 -38.10 -7.71
CA GLY A 215 -2.38 -38.50 -8.13
C GLY A 215 -3.36 -37.35 -8.42
N VAL A 216 -2.93 -36.09 -8.49
CA VAL A 216 -3.84 -34.98 -8.80
C VAL A 216 -4.28 -35.04 -10.27
N ARG A 217 -5.58 -34.85 -10.54
CA ARG A 217 -6.16 -34.77 -11.89
C ARG A 217 -7.11 -33.58 -11.98
N VAL A 218 -7.05 -32.80 -13.05
CA VAL A 218 -7.89 -31.60 -13.21
C VAL A 218 -8.81 -31.74 -14.42
N VAL A 219 -10.10 -31.41 -14.23
CA VAL A 219 -11.15 -31.37 -15.26
C VAL A 219 -11.83 -30.01 -15.22
N VAL A 220 -12.00 -29.35 -16.38
CA VAL A 220 -12.52 -27.97 -16.49
C VAL A 220 -13.63 -27.86 -17.54
N GLY A 221 -14.82 -27.43 -17.13
CA GLY A 221 -15.94 -27.04 -17.99
C GLY A 221 -15.85 -25.58 -18.41
N THR A 222 -15.80 -25.31 -19.73
CA THR A 222 -15.68 -23.93 -20.25
C THR A 222 -16.24 -23.76 -21.68
N ARG A 223 -16.53 -22.53 -22.11
CA ARG A 223 -16.75 -22.18 -23.53
C ARG A 223 -15.42 -22.12 -24.30
N ARG A 224 -15.47 -22.39 -25.61
CA ARG A 224 -14.29 -22.32 -26.51
C ARG A 224 -13.66 -20.92 -26.56
N ASN A 225 -14.51 -19.88 -26.50
CA ASN A 225 -14.17 -18.47 -26.56
C ASN A 225 -15.00 -17.66 -25.53
N ASP A 226 -14.46 -16.52 -25.12
CA ASP A 226 -15.14 -15.42 -24.41
C ASP A 226 -14.83 -14.06 -25.08
N ASP A 227 -15.18 -12.95 -24.44
CA ASP A 227 -14.99 -11.58 -24.96
C ASP A 227 -13.51 -11.19 -25.18
N GLU A 228 -12.57 -11.88 -24.53
CA GLU A 228 -11.12 -11.73 -24.71
C GLU A 228 -10.53 -12.80 -25.66
N GLY A 229 -11.38 -13.49 -26.45
CA GLY A 229 -10.97 -14.49 -27.45
C GLY A 229 -10.96 -15.93 -26.92
N SER A 230 -10.07 -16.78 -27.45
CA SER A 230 -10.11 -18.22 -27.14
C SER A 230 -9.47 -18.57 -25.80
N LEU A 231 -10.29 -18.99 -24.84
CA LEU A 231 -9.84 -19.52 -23.54
C LEU A 231 -8.93 -20.75 -23.69
N LEU A 232 -9.14 -21.58 -24.72
CA LEU A 232 -8.33 -22.77 -24.98
C LEU A 232 -6.89 -22.44 -25.41
N SER A 233 -6.67 -21.29 -26.06
CA SER A 233 -5.32 -20.86 -26.48
C SER A 233 -4.35 -20.67 -25.30
N THR A 234 -4.88 -20.55 -24.08
CA THR A 234 -4.14 -20.37 -22.83
C THR A 234 -3.22 -21.55 -22.49
N LEU A 235 -3.49 -22.75 -23.01
CA LEU A 235 -2.80 -24.01 -22.67
C LEU A 235 -2.15 -24.75 -23.86
N GLY A 236 -2.32 -24.28 -25.09
CA GLY A 236 -1.65 -24.88 -26.26
C GLY A 236 -1.85 -26.40 -26.43
N SER A 237 -0.76 -27.16 -26.38
CA SER A 237 -0.71 -28.63 -26.46
C SER A 237 -1.16 -29.36 -25.19
N ASP A 238 -1.30 -28.63 -24.09
CA ASP A 238 -1.22 -29.19 -22.74
C ASP A 238 -2.61 -29.32 -22.09
N ALA A 239 -3.65 -29.16 -22.91
CA ALA A 239 -5.03 -29.52 -22.64
C ALA A 239 -5.48 -30.71 -23.51
N VAL A 240 -6.28 -31.61 -22.95
CA VAL A 240 -7.04 -32.61 -23.70
C VAL A 240 -8.48 -32.11 -23.81
N VAL A 241 -9.01 -31.93 -25.01
CA VAL A 241 -10.30 -31.24 -25.22
C VAL A 241 -11.40 -32.22 -25.62
N VAL A 242 -12.46 -32.30 -24.81
CA VAL A 242 -13.71 -33.01 -25.10
C VAL A 242 -14.74 -31.96 -25.53
N ASP A 243 -15.05 -31.90 -26.81
CA ASP A 243 -15.96 -30.91 -27.38
C ASP A 243 -17.35 -31.51 -27.64
N LEU A 244 -18.33 -31.16 -26.82
CA LEU A 244 -19.67 -31.75 -26.83
C LEU A 244 -20.51 -31.40 -28.08
N ASP A 245 -19.98 -30.54 -28.95
CA ASP A 245 -20.54 -30.17 -30.25
C ASP A 245 -20.16 -31.16 -31.37
N THR A 246 -19.19 -32.07 -31.16
CA THR A 246 -18.77 -33.04 -32.19
C THR A 246 -19.61 -34.31 -32.21
N ASN A 247 -19.71 -34.92 -33.40
CA ASN A 247 -20.39 -36.21 -33.62
C ASN A 247 -19.75 -37.40 -32.87
N GLU A 248 -18.60 -37.22 -32.20
CA GLU A 248 -18.00 -38.22 -31.31
C GLU A 248 -18.67 -38.25 -29.94
N TYR A 249 -19.12 -37.08 -29.47
CA TYR A 249 -19.68 -36.87 -28.13
C TYR A 249 -21.18 -36.52 -28.13
N PHE A 250 -21.77 -36.31 -29.30
CA PHE A 250 -23.21 -36.05 -29.50
C PHE A 250 -23.93 -37.23 -30.16
N SER A 251 -25.11 -37.59 -29.63
CA SER A 251 -26.03 -38.55 -30.19
C SER A 251 -27.43 -37.93 -30.25
N GLU A 252 -28.09 -38.03 -31.40
CA GLU A 252 -29.46 -37.52 -31.58
C GLU A 252 -30.45 -38.21 -30.64
N GLY A 253 -30.26 -39.51 -30.35
CA GLY A 253 -31.08 -40.26 -29.40
C GLY A 253 -31.02 -39.73 -27.96
N ASP A 254 -29.91 -39.07 -27.56
CA ASP A 254 -29.82 -38.40 -26.26
C ASP A 254 -30.75 -37.19 -26.19
N LEU A 255 -30.86 -36.45 -27.30
CA LEU A 255 -31.73 -35.29 -27.45
C LEU A 255 -33.21 -35.71 -27.53
N VAL A 256 -33.52 -36.81 -28.21
CA VAL A 256 -34.87 -37.42 -28.21
C VAL A 256 -35.28 -37.82 -26.80
N ALA A 257 -34.41 -38.52 -26.07
CA ALA A 257 -34.69 -38.94 -24.69
C ALA A 257 -34.91 -37.76 -23.74
N TYR A 258 -34.11 -36.68 -23.88
CA TYR A 258 -34.28 -35.46 -23.11
C TYR A 258 -35.58 -34.71 -23.47
N ALA A 259 -35.90 -34.59 -24.76
CA ALA A 259 -37.14 -33.98 -25.24
C ALA A 259 -38.36 -34.75 -24.72
N LEU A 260 -38.34 -36.09 -24.79
CA LEU A 260 -39.42 -36.97 -24.32
C LEU A 260 -39.64 -36.84 -22.81
N ALA A 261 -38.57 -36.92 -22.01
CA ALA A 261 -38.63 -36.76 -20.55
C ALA A 261 -39.14 -35.36 -20.11
N THR A 262 -38.90 -34.34 -20.94
CA THR A 262 -39.37 -32.96 -20.70
C THR A 262 -40.82 -32.78 -21.16
N LEU A 263 -41.21 -33.36 -22.29
CA LEU A 263 -42.58 -33.36 -22.84
C LEU A 263 -43.56 -34.13 -21.94
N GLN A 264 -43.12 -35.24 -21.36
CA GLN A 264 -43.85 -36.02 -20.36
C GLN A 264 -43.99 -35.31 -19.01
N LEU A 265 -43.20 -34.26 -18.74
CA LEU A 265 -43.12 -33.58 -17.43
C LEU A 265 -42.82 -34.55 -16.27
N LEU A 266 -41.92 -35.52 -16.50
CA LEU A 266 -41.55 -36.53 -15.50
C LEU A 266 -41.14 -35.85 -14.18
N GLY A 267 -41.93 -36.07 -13.12
CA GLY A 267 -41.86 -35.30 -11.86
C GLY A 267 -43.21 -34.87 -11.26
N ASP A 268 -44.35 -35.35 -11.78
CA ASP A 268 -45.72 -35.07 -11.32
C ASP A 268 -46.15 -33.58 -11.43
N GLU A 269 -45.66 -32.86 -12.44
CA GLU A 269 -45.95 -31.41 -12.57
C GLU A 269 -47.36 -31.10 -13.12
N ARG A 270 -47.99 -32.04 -13.86
CA ARG A 270 -49.33 -31.89 -14.45
C ARG A 270 -50.01 -33.27 -14.62
N PRO A 271 -51.15 -33.55 -13.96
CA PRO A 271 -51.82 -34.86 -14.01
C PRO A 271 -52.69 -35.10 -15.25
N ASP A 272 -52.92 -34.07 -16.08
CA ASP A 272 -53.70 -34.16 -17.33
C ASP A 272 -52.81 -33.83 -18.54
N ASN A 273 -51.60 -34.42 -18.62
CA ASN A 273 -50.66 -34.21 -19.72
C ASN A 273 -51.02 -35.12 -20.92
N PRO A 274 -51.38 -34.60 -22.11
CA PRO A 274 -51.69 -35.46 -23.27
C PRO A 274 -50.50 -36.29 -23.77
N TYR A 275 -49.28 -36.02 -23.29
CA TYR A 275 -48.05 -36.73 -23.64
C TYR A 275 -47.59 -37.75 -22.59
N GLU A 276 -48.38 -38.07 -21.55
CA GLU A 276 -47.97 -39.01 -20.50
C GLU A 276 -47.57 -40.40 -21.04
N ASP A 277 -48.30 -40.94 -22.03
CA ASP A 277 -47.93 -42.18 -22.71
C ASP A 277 -46.67 -42.01 -23.58
N THR A 278 -45.59 -42.65 -23.15
CA THR A 278 -44.31 -42.74 -23.86
C THR A 278 -44.45 -43.16 -25.31
N HIS A 279 -45.38 -44.07 -25.66
CA HIS A 279 -45.49 -44.58 -27.03
C HIS A 279 -46.09 -43.56 -27.99
N ALA A 280 -47.13 -42.82 -27.55
CA ALA A 280 -47.69 -41.73 -28.32
C ALA A 280 -46.75 -40.51 -28.39
N ALA A 281 -46.13 -40.14 -27.27
CA ALA A 281 -45.26 -38.97 -27.16
C ALA A 281 -43.92 -39.10 -27.91
N ALA A 282 -43.40 -40.32 -28.12
CA ALA A 282 -42.12 -40.58 -28.77
C ALA A 282 -41.98 -39.86 -30.12
N SER A 283 -42.98 -39.97 -31.01
CA SER A 283 -42.95 -39.34 -32.33
C SER A 283 -42.87 -37.81 -32.30
N THR A 284 -43.48 -37.17 -31.28
CA THR A 284 -43.40 -35.72 -31.07
C THR A 284 -42.02 -35.34 -30.53
N ALA A 285 -41.47 -36.12 -29.60
CA ALA A 285 -40.13 -35.89 -29.06
C ALA A 285 -39.02 -36.08 -30.12
N GLU A 286 -39.16 -37.07 -31.00
CA GLU A 286 -38.29 -37.27 -32.17
C GLU A 286 -38.28 -36.03 -33.07
N GLN A 287 -39.46 -35.54 -33.46
CA GLN A 287 -39.57 -34.35 -34.32
C GLN A 287 -39.05 -33.08 -33.62
N ILE A 288 -39.28 -32.89 -32.32
CA ILE A 288 -38.70 -31.79 -31.54
C ILE A 288 -37.16 -31.88 -31.53
N ALA A 289 -36.57 -33.06 -31.34
CA ALA A 289 -35.12 -33.24 -31.31
C ALA A 289 -34.47 -32.92 -32.66
N ILE A 290 -34.99 -33.50 -33.75
CA ILE A 290 -34.55 -33.23 -35.14
C ILE A 290 -34.61 -31.73 -35.43
N MET A 291 -35.75 -31.10 -35.14
CA MET A 291 -35.95 -29.68 -35.39
C MET A 291 -35.12 -28.77 -34.47
N SER A 292 -34.65 -29.23 -33.31
CA SER A 292 -33.82 -28.45 -32.39
C SER A 292 -32.34 -28.38 -32.77
N GLN A 293 -31.91 -29.07 -33.84
CA GLN A 293 -30.55 -29.00 -34.41
C GLN A 293 -29.43 -29.18 -33.37
N GLY A 294 -29.58 -30.15 -32.47
CA GLY A 294 -28.61 -30.48 -31.43
C GLY A 294 -28.68 -29.63 -30.14
N ASN A 295 -29.52 -28.59 -30.10
CA ASN A 295 -29.59 -27.67 -28.97
C ASN A 295 -30.60 -28.16 -27.90
N PHE A 296 -30.08 -28.70 -26.79
CA PHE A 296 -30.90 -29.19 -25.67
C PHE A 296 -31.76 -28.10 -25.00
N LEU A 297 -31.30 -26.83 -24.96
CA LEU A 297 -32.10 -25.74 -24.40
C LEU A 297 -33.33 -25.41 -25.29
N VAL A 298 -33.16 -25.44 -26.61
CA VAL A 298 -34.28 -25.26 -27.57
C VAL A 298 -35.26 -26.43 -27.45
N ALA A 299 -34.77 -27.67 -27.45
CA ALA A 299 -35.61 -28.86 -27.29
C ALA A 299 -36.38 -28.83 -25.96
N GLY A 300 -35.72 -28.44 -24.87
CA GLY A 300 -36.34 -28.32 -23.54
C GLY A 300 -37.43 -27.25 -23.46
N LEU A 301 -37.19 -26.06 -24.03
CA LEU A 301 -38.20 -24.98 -24.11
C LEU A 301 -39.44 -25.41 -24.90
N VAL A 302 -39.26 -26.01 -26.08
CA VAL A 302 -40.36 -26.44 -26.94
C VAL A 302 -41.12 -27.63 -26.33
N ALA A 303 -40.41 -28.68 -25.89
CA ALA A 303 -41.04 -29.84 -25.24
C ALA A 303 -41.82 -29.45 -23.98
N ARG A 304 -41.29 -28.52 -23.17
CA ARG A 304 -41.99 -28.04 -21.97
C ARG A 304 -43.18 -27.13 -22.29
N ALA A 305 -43.15 -26.36 -23.39
CA ALA A 305 -44.32 -25.60 -23.84
C ALA A 305 -45.50 -26.55 -24.09
N HIS A 306 -45.28 -27.57 -24.93
CA HIS A 306 -46.29 -28.55 -25.29
C HIS A 306 -46.79 -29.34 -24.07
N GLY A 307 -45.89 -29.92 -23.26
CA GLY A 307 -46.28 -30.67 -22.06
C GLY A 307 -47.06 -29.84 -21.04
N MET A 308 -46.69 -28.58 -20.81
CA MET A 308 -47.37 -27.72 -19.83
C MET A 308 -48.73 -27.20 -20.30
N HIS A 309 -48.90 -26.92 -21.60
CA HIS A 309 -50.04 -26.13 -22.10
C HIS A 309 -50.99 -26.87 -23.04
N ASP A 310 -50.57 -27.91 -23.75
CA ASP A 310 -51.43 -28.57 -24.74
C ASP A 310 -52.55 -29.39 -24.07
N HIS A 311 -53.77 -29.32 -24.61
CA HIS A 311 -54.91 -30.14 -24.14
C HIS A 311 -55.12 -31.42 -24.98
N GLN A 312 -54.49 -31.50 -26.15
CA GLN A 312 -54.46 -32.66 -27.06
C GLN A 312 -53.10 -32.67 -27.76
N GLN A 313 -52.64 -33.83 -28.23
CA GLN A 313 -51.34 -33.92 -28.91
C GLN A 313 -51.34 -33.13 -30.22
N VAL A 314 -50.35 -32.24 -30.39
CA VAL A 314 -50.13 -31.47 -31.63
C VAL A 314 -49.80 -32.41 -32.79
N PRO A 315 -50.48 -32.30 -33.95
CA PRO A 315 -50.13 -33.07 -35.15
C PRO A 315 -48.72 -32.79 -35.63
N LEU A 316 -47.98 -33.82 -36.05
CA LEU A 316 -46.59 -33.69 -36.54
C LEU A 316 -46.46 -32.77 -37.77
N GLU A 317 -47.52 -32.61 -38.55
CA GLU A 317 -47.58 -31.69 -39.70
C GLU A 317 -47.75 -30.21 -39.30
N GLU A 318 -48.22 -29.95 -38.07
CA GLU A 318 -48.44 -28.60 -37.51
C GLU A 318 -47.29 -28.15 -36.59
N LEU A 319 -46.47 -29.08 -36.10
CA LEU A 319 -45.32 -28.81 -35.25
C LEU A 319 -44.22 -28.07 -36.01
N SER A 320 -44.13 -26.75 -35.83
CA SER A 320 -43.13 -25.91 -36.48
C SER A 320 -42.58 -24.81 -35.55
N PHE A 321 -41.25 -24.71 -35.47
CA PHE A 321 -40.54 -23.66 -34.75
C PHE A 321 -39.20 -23.32 -35.41
N THR A 322 -38.66 -22.13 -35.13
CA THR A 322 -37.32 -21.73 -35.58
C THR A 322 -36.28 -22.21 -34.55
N PRO A 323 -35.17 -22.88 -34.96
CA PRO A 323 -34.21 -23.53 -34.06
C PRO A 323 -33.26 -22.56 -33.34
N THR A 324 -33.83 -21.60 -32.60
CA THR A 324 -33.06 -20.60 -31.84
C THR A 324 -33.66 -20.43 -30.45
N VAL A 325 -32.81 -20.15 -29.46
CA VAL A 325 -33.27 -19.91 -28.08
C VAL A 325 -34.26 -18.75 -28.03
N ALA A 326 -34.06 -17.69 -28.81
CA ALA A 326 -34.97 -16.55 -28.90
C ALA A 326 -36.37 -16.93 -29.39
N ALA A 327 -36.50 -17.67 -30.50
CA ALA A 327 -37.81 -18.06 -31.02
C ALA A 327 -38.53 -19.07 -30.12
N ALA A 328 -37.81 -20.06 -29.58
CA ALA A 328 -38.39 -21.03 -28.64
C ALA A 328 -38.84 -20.36 -27.33
N LEU A 329 -38.05 -19.41 -26.82
CA LEU A 329 -38.40 -18.64 -25.63
C LEU A 329 -39.61 -17.71 -25.89
N GLU A 330 -39.67 -17.01 -27.02
CA GLU A 330 -40.81 -16.14 -27.35
C GLU A 330 -42.13 -16.91 -27.36
N THR A 331 -42.17 -18.09 -27.98
CA THR A 331 -43.34 -18.98 -27.98
C THR A 331 -43.70 -19.48 -26.58
N TYR A 332 -42.70 -19.80 -25.75
CA TYR A 332 -42.92 -20.20 -24.35
C TYR A 332 -43.51 -19.04 -23.50
N LEU A 333 -42.98 -17.83 -23.67
CA LEU A 333 -43.41 -16.63 -22.93
C LEU A 333 -44.86 -16.23 -23.25
N GLN A 334 -45.35 -16.49 -24.48
CA GLN A 334 -46.74 -16.23 -24.87
C GLN A 334 -47.77 -17.09 -24.11
N GLN A 335 -47.35 -18.22 -23.52
CA GLN A 335 -48.21 -19.11 -22.74
C GLN A 335 -48.21 -18.79 -21.22
N LEU A 336 -47.36 -17.85 -20.78
CA LEU A 336 -47.26 -17.45 -19.37
C LEU A 336 -48.29 -16.36 -19.02
N PRO A 337 -48.92 -16.41 -17.83
CA PRO A 337 -49.85 -15.39 -17.39
C PRO A 337 -49.16 -14.05 -17.07
N GLU A 338 -49.85 -12.94 -17.29
CA GLU A 338 -49.42 -11.61 -16.83
C GLU A 338 -49.33 -11.54 -15.30
N VAL A 339 -48.37 -10.74 -14.80
CA VAL A 339 -48.20 -10.45 -13.38
C VAL A 339 -48.63 -9.02 -13.10
N ASP A 340 -49.78 -8.84 -12.45
CA ASP A 340 -50.31 -7.53 -12.05
C ASP A 340 -50.48 -6.53 -13.24
N GLY A 341 -50.81 -7.07 -14.42
CA GLY A 341 -50.91 -6.30 -15.66
C GLY A 341 -49.56 -5.94 -16.30
N VAL A 342 -48.51 -6.73 -16.03
CA VAL A 342 -47.22 -6.68 -16.74
C VAL A 342 -46.99 -8.02 -17.45
N SER A 343 -46.50 -7.99 -18.68
CA SER A 343 -46.27 -9.22 -19.44
C SER A 343 -45.20 -10.09 -18.77
N ALA A 344 -45.36 -11.42 -18.85
CA ALA A 344 -44.35 -12.35 -18.34
C ALA A 344 -42.97 -12.15 -19.02
N LYS A 345 -42.97 -11.71 -20.28
CA LYS A 345 -41.77 -11.30 -21.02
C LYS A 345 -41.05 -10.14 -20.34
N ASP A 346 -41.72 -9.02 -20.08
CA ASP A 346 -41.09 -7.85 -19.44
C ASP A 346 -40.66 -8.12 -17.99
N VAL A 347 -41.45 -8.92 -17.26
CA VAL A 347 -41.11 -9.41 -15.91
C VAL A 347 -39.80 -10.21 -15.90
N LEU A 348 -39.55 -11.01 -16.94
CA LEU A 348 -38.33 -11.80 -17.09
C LEU A 348 -37.18 -11.03 -17.77
N THR A 349 -37.46 -10.08 -18.68
CA THR A 349 -36.45 -9.13 -19.21
C THR A 349 -35.81 -8.33 -18.08
N ALA A 350 -36.57 -7.95 -17.05
CA ALA A 350 -36.02 -7.33 -15.84
C ALA A 350 -34.98 -8.20 -15.10
N LEU A 351 -34.98 -9.52 -15.30
CA LEU A 351 -33.95 -10.43 -14.77
C LEU A 351 -32.84 -10.77 -15.78
N ALA A 352 -33.02 -10.47 -17.07
CA ALA A 352 -31.94 -10.58 -18.07
C ALA A 352 -30.81 -9.57 -17.79
N TYR A 353 -31.13 -8.44 -17.15
CA TYR A 353 -30.17 -7.47 -16.64
C TYR A 353 -29.54 -7.85 -15.27
N ALA A 354 -29.95 -8.94 -14.62
CA ALA A 354 -29.53 -9.24 -13.24
C ALA A 354 -28.09 -9.79 -13.15
N GLU A 355 -27.18 -9.02 -12.54
CA GLU A 355 -25.82 -9.44 -12.23
C GLU A 355 -25.79 -10.58 -11.18
N THR A 356 -24.83 -11.51 -11.26
CA THR A 356 -24.64 -12.55 -10.21
C THR A 356 -24.45 -11.87 -8.84
N PRO A 357 -25.19 -12.24 -7.76
CA PRO A 357 -26.01 -13.45 -7.57
C PRO A 357 -27.49 -13.36 -7.99
N GLY A 358 -27.95 -12.23 -8.51
CA GLY A 358 -29.33 -11.96 -8.93
C GLY A 358 -29.97 -10.79 -8.15
N LEU A 359 -31.19 -10.42 -8.53
CA LEU A 359 -31.96 -9.33 -7.92
C LEU A 359 -32.79 -9.84 -6.72
N PRO A 360 -32.72 -9.20 -5.53
CA PRO A 360 -33.75 -9.31 -4.50
C PRO A 360 -35.11 -8.83 -5.04
N VAL A 361 -36.23 -9.36 -4.51
CA VAL A 361 -37.57 -9.07 -5.06
C VAL A 361 -37.91 -7.59 -5.16
N ASP A 362 -37.48 -6.75 -4.21
CA ASP A 362 -37.78 -5.31 -4.25
C ASP A 362 -36.96 -4.57 -5.30
N LEU A 363 -35.71 -4.97 -5.53
CA LEU A 363 -34.93 -4.43 -6.66
C LEU A 363 -35.49 -4.93 -8.00
N TRP A 364 -35.95 -6.18 -8.08
CA TRP A 364 -36.65 -6.71 -9.26
C TRP A 364 -37.92 -5.90 -9.58
N ARG A 365 -38.72 -5.54 -8.57
CA ARG A 365 -39.89 -4.65 -8.72
C ARG A 365 -39.51 -3.27 -9.24
N ILE A 366 -38.39 -2.71 -8.77
CA ILE A 366 -37.87 -1.41 -9.23
C ILE A 366 -37.41 -1.50 -10.69
N VAL A 367 -36.72 -2.57 -11.09
CA VAL A 367 -36.29 -2.80 -12.48
C VAL A 367 -37.49 -3.00 -13.42
N ILE A 368 -38.51 -3.78 -13.01
CA ILE A 368 -39.76 -3.92 -13.79
C ILE A 368 -40.45 -2.55 -13.94
N ALA A 369 -40.53 -1.77 -12.86
CA ALA A 369 -41.14 -0.44 -12.89
C ALA A 369 -40.38 0.55 -13.78
N ALA A 370 -39.05 0.44 -13.82
CA ALA A 370 -38.20 1.24 -14.69
C ALA A 370 -38.40 0.91 -16.19
N LEU A 371 -38.50 -0.38 -16.53
CA LEU A 371 -38.64 -0.84 -17.93
C LEU A 371 -40.08 -0.83 -18.48
N SER A 372 -41.09 -0.99 -17.62
CA SER A 372 -42.50 -1.16 -18.04
C SER A 372 -43.45 -0.04 -17.57
N GLY A 373 -42.97 0.87 -16.70
CA GLY A 373 -43.80 1.89 -16.06
C GLY A 373 -44.78 1.36 -15.01
N ARG A 374 -44.76 0.06 -14.67
CA ARG A 374 -45.64 -0.59 -13.69
C ARG A 374 -44.84 -1.35 -12.64
N ALA A 375 -45.19 -1.18 -11.37
CA ALA A 375 -44.54 -1.82 -10.23
C ALA A 375 -45.44 -2.93 -9.64
N PRO A 376 -45.31 -4.20 -10.06
CA PRO A 376 -46.17 -5.28 -9.57
C PRO A 376 -46.02 -5.52 -8.06
N ALA A 377 -47.08 -6.03 -7.44
CA ALA A 377 -47.10 -6.41 -6.03
C ALA A 377 -46.10 -7.55 -5.73
N GLU A 378 -45.37 -7.43 -4.62
CA GLU A 378 -44.33 -8.38 -4.21
C GLU A 378 -44.86 -9.83 -4.11
N GLN A 379 -46.06 -10.00 -3.55
CA GLN A 379 -46.72 -11.29 -3.42
C GLN A 379 -47.03 -11.92 -4.79
N GLN A 380 -47.34 -11.13 -5.81
CA GLN A 380 -47.62 -11.62 -7.15
C GLN A 380 -46.34 -12.09 -7.85
N LEU A 381 -45.24 -11.34 -7.75
CA LEU A 381 -43.93 -11.81 -8.25
C LEU A 381 -43.44 -13.07 -7.53
N ARG A 382 -43.61 -13.15 -6.20
CA ARG A 382 -43.29 -14.37 -5.44
C ARG A 382 -44.17 -15.56 -5.82
N SER A 383 -45.42 -15.32 -6.24
CA SER A 383 -46.31 -16.36 -6.75
C SER A 383 -45.91 -16.80 -8.16
N PHE A 384 -45.64 -15.85 -9.05
CA PHE A 384 -45.14 -16.08 -10.41
C PHE A 384 -43.85 -16.91 -10.38
N ALA A 385 -42.84 -16.47 -9.63
CA ALA A 385 -41.55 -17.15 -9.53
C ALA A 385 -41.62 -18.56 -8.89
N ARG A 386 -42.72 -18.90 -8.21
CA ARG A 386 -42.99 -20.24 -7.68
C ARG A 386 -43.86 -21.11 -8.59
N SER A 387 -44.38 -20.58 -9.70
CA SER A 387 -45.10 -21.37 -10.68
C SER A 387 -44.16 -22.32 -11.43
N SER A 388 -44.60 -23.53 -11.78
CA SER A 388 -43.73 -24.51 -12.46
C SER A 388 -43.17 -23.97 -13.79
N ALA A 389 -43.93 -23.13 -14.48
CA ALA A 389 -43.55 -22.57 -15.76
C ALA A 389 -42.47 -21.47 -15.64
N ALA A 390 -42.60 -20.53 -14.69
CA ALA A 390 -41.54 -19.54 -14.46
C ALA A 390 -40.32 -20.14 -13.75
N ASN A 391 -40.51 -21.05 -12.79
CA ASN A 391 -39.41 -21.69 -12.04
C ASN A 391 -38.44 -22.47 -12.95
N PHE A 392 -38.88 -22.93 -14.13
CA PHE A 392 -38.00 -23.52 -15.14
C PHE A 392 -37.02 -22.52 -15.77
N LEU A 393 -37.42 -21.24 -15.89
CA LEU A 393 -36.60 -20.17 -16.46
C LEU A 393 -35.74 -19.45 -15.39
N LEU A 394 -36.11 -19.60 -14.12
CA LEU A 394 -35.51 -18.89 -12.99
C LEU A 394 -34.48 -19.73 -12.23
N GLU A 395 -33.61 -19.04 -11.51
CA GLU A 395 -32.76 -19.61 -10.48
C GLU A 395 -32.95 -18.78 -9.20
N THR A 396 -33.37 -19.43 -8.12
CA THR A 396 -33.59 -18.77 -6.82
C THR A 396 -32.48 -19.12 -5.85
N SER A 397 -31.66 -18.15 -5.44
CA SER A 397 -30.61 -18.37 -4.44
C SER A 397 -31.03 -17.89 -3.05
N THR A 398 -30.83 -18.76 -2.06
CA THR A 398 -30.92 -18.44 -0.62
C THR A 398 -29.51 -18.32 -0.06
N THR A 399 -28.88 -17.16 -0.30
CA THR A 399 -27.70 -16.72 0.45
C THR A 399 -27.97 -16.75 1.97
N PRO A 400 -26.95 -16.68 2.85
CA PRO A 400 -27.18 -16.54 4.30
C PRO A 400 -27.89 -15.23 4.74
N SER A 401 -28.22 -14.32 3.80
CA SER A 401 -29.20 -13.23 4.01
C SER A 401 -30.65 -13.77 4.00
N PRO A 402 -31.56 -13.26 4.85
CA PRO A 402 -32.98 -13.69 4.87
C PRO A 402 -33.78 -13.37 3.59
N THR A 403 -33.21 -12.64 2.62
CA THR A 403 -33.86 -12.27 1.36
C THR A 403 -33.56 -13.26 0.24
N SER A 404 -34.60 -13.91 -0.31
CA SER A 404 -34.51 -14.70 -1.55
C SER A 404 -34.11 -13.84 -2.76
N VAL A 405 -33.16 -14.32 -3.55
CA VAL A 405 -32.60 -13.62 -4.71
C VAL A 405 -32.94 -14.36 -6.01
N PHE A 406 -33.25 -13.64 -7.09
CA PHE A 406 -33.77 -14.18 -8.35
C PHE A 406 -32.89 -13.78 -9.56
N ARG A 407 -32.63 -14.73 -10.47
CA ARG A 407 -32.07 -14.49 -11.80
C ARG A 407 -32.61 -15.51 -12.82
N LEU A 408 -32.23 -15.38 -14.09
CA LEU A 408 -32.47 -16.43 -15.10
C LEU A 408 -31.36 -17.51 -15.02
N PHE A 409 -31.70 -18.79 -15.26
CA PHE A 409 -30.78 -19.91 -14.98
C PHE A 409 -29.63 -20.09 -15.99
N HIS A 410 -29.67 -19.44 -17.16
CA HIS A 410 -28.73 -19.67 -18.27
C HIS A 410 -28.58 -18.42 -19.15
N GLN A 411 -27.33 -18.04 -19.47
CA GLN A 411 -27.01 -16.78 -20.16
C GLN A 411 -27.75 -16.60 -21.49
N ALA A 412 -27.93 -17.65 -22.30
CA ALA A 412 -28.63 -17.55 -23.58
C ALA A 412 -30.12 -17.13 -23.46
N LEU A 413 -30.73 -17.20 -22.26
CA LEU A 413 -32.05 -16.62 -22.00
C LEU A 413 -31.97 -15.10 -21.82
N ASN A 414 -30.92 -14.60 -21.18
CA ASN A 414 -30.61 -13.17 -21.10
C ASN A 414 -30.41 -12.63 -22.52
N ASP A 415 -29.51 -13.25 -23.28
CA ASP A 415 -29.16 -12.87 -24.65
C ASP A 415 -30.40 -12.85 -25.56
N ALA A 416 -31.27 -13.85 -25.43
CA ALA A 416 -32.54 -13.96 -26.16
C ALA A 416 -33.55 -12.84 -25.83
N LEU A 417 -33.71 -12.50 -24.55
CA LEU A 417 -34.62 -11.44 -24.10
C LEU A 417 -34.11 -10.04 -24.48
N LEU A 418 -32.79 -9.84 -24.48
CA LEU A 418 -32.14 -8.55 -24.79
C LEU A 418 -32.04 -8.29 -26.30
N ALA A 419 -31.86 -9.33 -27.12
CA ALA A 419 -31.92 -9.23 -28.58
C ALA A 419 -33.36 -9.06 -29.14
N GLY A 420 -34.39 -9.18 -28.29
CA GLY A 420 -35.79 -9.27 -28.68
C GLY A 420 -36.50 -7.95 -28.95
N GLY A 421 -36.13 -7.23 -30.02
CA GLY A 421 -36.91 -6.10 -30.57
C GLY A 421 -36.12 -4.80 -30.75
N SER A 422 -36.82 -3.67 -30.80
CA SER A 422 -36.22 -2.32 -30.94
C SER A 422 -35.73 -1.71 -29.60
N ARG A 423 -35.35 -2.54 -28.63
CA ARG A 423 -34.79 -2.07 -27.35
C ARG A 423 -33.38 -1.52 -27.58
N ASN A 424 -33.07 -0.36 -26.97
CA ASN A 424 -31.70 0.09 -26.83
C ASN A 424 -31.19 -0.33 -25.44
N ILE A 425 -30.31 -1.34 -25.40
CA ILE A 425 -29.76 -1.92 -24.16
C ILE A 425 -29.08 -0.85 -23.29
N ALA A 426 -28.47 0.19 -23.88
CA ALA A 426 -27.87 1.29 -23.14
C ALA A 426 -28.91 2.24 -22.51
N GLU A 427 -30.05 2.46 -23.16
CA GLU A 427 -31.16 3.25 -22.58
C GLU A 427 -31.85 2.49 -21.44
N ASP A 428 -32.10 1.19 -21.64
CA ASP A 428 -32.61 0.29 -20.58
C ASP A 428 -31.66 0.30 -19.35
N GLU A 429 -30.36 0.05 -19.53
CA GLU A 429 -29.36 0.07 -18.44
C GLU A 429 -29.26 1.45 -17.76
N ALA A 430 -29.39 2.55 -18.51
CA ALA A 430 -29.42 3.90 -17.93
C ALA A 430 -30.65 4.12 -17.03
N VAL A 431 -31.84 3.77 -17.52
CA VAL A 431 -33.12 3.92 -16.81
C VAL A 431 -33.17 2.99 -15.58
N ILE A 432 -32.59 1.79 -15.68
CA ILE A 432 -32.36 0.87 -14.55
C ILE A 432 -31.44 1.51 -13.51
N ALA A 433 -30.25 1.97 -13.92
CA ALA A 433 -29.27 2.56 -13.01
C ALA A 433 -29.83 3.79 -12.30
N GLU A 434 -30.58 4.65 -12.99
CA GLU A 434 -31.28 5.78 -12.36
C GLU A 434 -32.37 5.37 -11.36
N ALA A 435 -33.18 4.36 -11.67
CA ALA A 435 -34.20 3.86 -10.75
C ALA A 435 -33.57 3.27 -9.48
N LEU A 436 -32.48 2.53 -9.64
CA LEU A 436 -31.70 1.94 -8.56
C LEU A 436 -30.96 3.00 -7.72
N MET A 437 -30.35 4.02 -8.34
CA MET A 437 -29.78 5.19 -7.64
C MET A 437 -30.82 5.96 -6.83
N ARG A 438 -31.99 6.22 -7.43
CA ARG A 438 -33.11 6.93 -6.78
C ARG A 438 -33.62 6.16 -5.56
N HIS A 439 -33.70 4.84 -5.65
CA HIS A 439 -34.05 3.99 -4.52
C HIS A 439 -32.99 4.05 -3.40
N GLY A 440 -31.70 3.85 -3.72
CA GLY A 440 -30.61 3.90 -2.74
C GLY A 440 -30.54 5.22 -1.98
N ARG A 441 -30.67 6.36 -2.67
CA ARG A 441 -30.77 7.69 -2.06
C ARG A 441 -31.98 7.83 -1.13
N SER A 442 -33.13 7.24 -1.48
CA SER A 442 -34.35 7.30 -0.66
C SER A 442 -34.35 6.38 0.56
N ALA A 443 -33.59 5.27 0.51
CA ALA A 443 -33.55 4.23 1.54
C ALA A 443 -32.32 4.33 2.48
N GLY A 444 -31.38 5.21 2.15
CA GLY A 444 -30.09 5.32 2.84
C GLY A 444 -29.10 4.24 2.37
N TRP A 445 -27.95 4.65 1.86
CA TRP A 445 -26.93 3.74 1.32
C TRP A 445 -26.36 2.77 2.39
N HIS A 446 -26.37 3.16 3.67
CA HIS A 446 -26.01 2.29 4.80
C HIS A 446 -26.95 1.08 4.99
N SER A 447 -28.17 1.13 4.45
CA SER A 447 -29.19 0.06 4.50
C SER A 447 -29.53 -0.51 3.13
N ALA A 448 -28.76 -0.15 2.09
CA ALA A 448 -28.93 -0.68 0.75
C ALA A 448 -28.66 -2.20 0.69
N PRO A 449 -29.43 -2.99 -0.10
CA PRO A 449 -29.13 -4.41 -0.29
C PRO A 449 -27.72 -4.62 -0.88
N PRO A 450 -26.98 -5.69 -0.49
CA PRO A 450 -25.61 -5.93 -0.98
C PRO A 450 -25.48 -5.99 -2.52
N TYR A 451 -26.53 -6.43 -3.23
CA TYR A 451 -26.59 -6.33 -4.70
C TYR A 451 -26.42 -4.88 -5.18
N LEU A 452 -27.12 -3.93 -4.56
CA LEU A 452 -27.14 -2.54 -4.99
C LEU A 452 -25.77 -1.87 -4.80
N LEU A 453 -25.11 -2.15 -3.68
CA LEU A 453 -23.77 -1.64 -3.39
C LEU A 453 -22.68 -2.24 -4.30
N ARG A 454 -22.92 -3.43 -4.86
CA ARG A 454 -21.95 -4.19 -5.66
C ARG A 454 -22.15 -4.12 -7.17
N SER A 455 -23.39 -4.15 -7.65
CA SER A 455 -23.73 -4.33 -9.07
C SER A 455 -24.08 -3.01 -9.78
N LEU A 456 -24.52 -1.98 -9.05
CA LEU A 456 -24.89 -0.68 -9.60
C LEU A 456 -23.81 0.02 -10.46
N PRO A 457 -22.49 -0.10 -10.20
CA PRO A 457 -21.48 0.51 -11.06
C PRO A 457 -21.48 -0.09 -12.47
N GLN A 458 -21.81 -1.37 -12.62
CA GLN A 458 -21.84 -2.06 -13.91
C GLN A 458 -23.04 -1.60 -14.76
N HIS A 459 -24.23 -1.50 -14.15
CA HIS A 459 -25.42 -0.91 -14.76
C HIS A 459 -25.14 0.53 -15.21
N ALA A 460 -24.60 1.37 -14.32
CA ALA A 460 -24.27 2.77 -14.63
C ALA A 460 -23.21 2.90 -15.75
N SER A 461 -22.29 1.93 -15.85
CA SER A 461 -21.29 1.86 -16.93
C SER A 461 -21.91 1.55 -18.29
N ARG A 462 -22.72 0.47 -18.39
CA ARG A 462 -23.41 0.11 -19.64
C ARG A 462 -24.42 1.16 -20.09
N GLY A 463 -25.07 1.84 -19.14
CA GLY A 463 -25.98 2.95 -19.41
C GLY A 463 -25.32 4.32 -19.63
N GLY A 464 -23.99 4.43 -19.51
CA GLY A 464 -23.27 5.72 -19.65
C GLY A 464 -23.51 6.75 -18.54
N VAL A 465 -24.31 6.43 -17.51
CA VAL A 465 -24.70 7.31 -16.40
C VAL A 465 -23.75 7.24 -15.19
N VAL A 466 -22.52 6.71 -15.37
CA VAL A 466 -21.47 6.60 -14.33
C VAL A 466 -21.25 7.91 -13.57
N ASN A 467 -21.23 9.06 -14.27
CA ASN A 467 -21.04 10.37 -13.65
C ASN A 467 -22.10 10.64 -12.56
N SER A 468 -23.37 10.30 -12.82
CA SER A 468 -24.50 10.46 -11.89
C SER A 468 -24.40 9.60 -10.63
N LEU A 469 -23.62 8.51 -10.68
CA LEU A 469 -23.30 7.64 -9.55
C LEU A 469 -22.06 8.12 -8.79
N LEU A 470 -21.06 8.66 -9.49
CA LEU A 470 -19.82 9.19 -8.90
C LEU A 470 -20.05 10.47 -8.09
N ILE A 471 -21.00 11.33 -8.48
CA ILE A 471 -21.38 12.53 -7.71
C ILE A 471 -22.21 12.24 -6.44
N ASP A 472 -22.36 10.97 -6.05
CA ASP A 472 -23.02 10.56 -4.81
C ASP A 472 -21.98 10.10 -3.77
N PRO A 473 -21.48 11.00 -2.89
CA PRO A 473 -20.43 10.65 -1.93
C PRO A 473 -20.89 9.62 -0.91
N GLN A 474 -22.20 9.55 -0.61
CA GLN A 474 -22.75 8.55 0.29
C GLN A 474 -22.75 7.16 -0.36
N TYR A 475 -23.00 7.06 -1.67
CA TYR A 475 -22.82 5.79 -2.40
C TYR A 475 -21.38 5.29 -2.31
N VAL A 476 -20.39 6.15 -2.59
CA VAL A 476 -18.96 5.79 -2.61
C VAL A 476 -18.51 5.21 -1.27
N LEU A 477 -18.98 5.76 -0.15
CA LEU A 477 -18.63 5.26 1.19
C LEU A 477 -19.14 3.83 1.47
N HIS A 478 -20.24 3.41 0.84
CA HIS A 478 -20.85 2.10 1.05
C HIS A 478 -20.63 1.08 -0.09
N ALA A 479 -20.18 1.52 -1.26
CA ALA A 479 -20.03 0.67 -2.45
C ALA A 479 -18.94 -0.41 -2.35
N ASP A 480 -19.02 -1.41 -3.23
CA ASP A 480 -17.87 -2.22 -3.65
C ASP A 480 -16.92 -1.33 -4.48
N LEU A 481 -15.91 -0.78 -3.81
CA LEU A 481 -14.95 0.12 -4.47
C LEU A 481 -14.07 -0.60 -5.50
N ARG A 482 -13.84 -1.92 -5.36
CA ARG A 482 -13.08 -2.72 -6.34
C ARG A 482 -13.81 -2.80 -7.67
N ARG A 483 -15.15 -2.82 -7.65
CA ARG A 483 -16.01 -2.68 -8.84
C ARG A 483 -16.18 -1.24 -9.29
N LEU A 484 -16.39 -0.30 -8.37
CA LEU A 484 -16.58 1.11 -8.70
C LEU A 484 -15.36 1.69 -9.44
N VAL A 485 -14.14 1.43 -8.99
CA VAL A 485 -12.91 1.93 -9.65
C VAL A 485 -12.77 1.43 -11.10
N ARG A 486 -13.25 0.23 -11.41
CA ARG A 486 -13.27 -0.31 -12.78
C ARG A 486 -14.30 0.43 -13.65
N ALA A 487 -15.54 0.52 -13.19
CA ALA A 487 -16.61 1.23 -13.90
C ALA A 487 -16.34 2.74 -14.07
N ALA A 488 -15.72 3.37 -13.07
CA ALA A 488 -15.38 4.78 -13.06
C ALA A 488 -14.35 5.18 -14.13
N SER A 489 -13.64 4.22 -14.76
CA SER A 489 -12.79 4.51 -15.92
C SER A 489 -13.53 5.16 -17.11
N ALA A 490 -14.86 5.01 -17.19
CA ALA A 490 -15.72 5.68 -18.17
C ALA A 490 -16.13 7.12 -17.79
N ALA A 491 -15.55 7.71 -16.74
CA ALA A 491 -15.88 9.06 -16.28
C ALA A 491 -15.49 10.14 -17.31
N ALA A 492 -16.51 10.80 -17.88
CA ALA A 492 -16.34 11.88 -18.85
C ALA A 492 -16.31 13.28 -18.21
N THR A 493 -16.89 13.44 -17.02
CA THR A 493 -16.89 14.70 -16.26
C THR A 493 -15.56 14.94 -15.54
N GLU A 494 -15.21 16.21 -15.32
CA GLU A 494 -14.03 16.59 -14.54
C GLU A 494 -14.15 16.12 -13.08
N GLU A 495 -15.31 16.35 -12.45
CA GLU A 495 -15.67 15.86 -11.11
C GLU A 495 -15.51 14.33 -11.00
N GLY A 496 -16.02 13.57 -11.97
CA GLY A 496 -15.89 12.12 -12.02
C GLY A 496 -14.43 11.65 -12.17
N ARG A 497 -13.63 12.33 -13.01
CA ARG A 497 -12.18 12.02 -13.16
C ARG A 497 -11.38 12.34 -11.90
N THR A 498 -11.73 13.41 -11.21
CA THR A 498 -11.15 13.79 -9.91
C THR A 498 -11.44 12.71 -8.86
N LEU A 499 -12.67 12.18 -8.80
CA LEU A 499 -12.99 11.05 -7.94
C LEU A 499 -12.30 9.74 -8.37
N VAL A 500 -12.11 9.48 -9.68
CA VAL A 500 -11.31 8.34 -10.17
C VAL A 500 -9.87 8.43 -9.68
N ARG A 501 -9.24 9.60 -9.77
CA ARG A 501 -7.89 9.86 -9.23
C ARG A 501 -7.86 9.61 -7.73
N LEU A 502 -8.84 10.15 -7.00
CA LEU A 502 -8.97 9.98 -5.54
C LEU A 502 -9.03 8.51 -5.12
N LEU A 503 -9.90 7.72 -5.77
CA LEU A 503 -10.05 6.30 -5.45
C LEU A 503 -8.80 5.48 -5.84
N ARG A 504 -8.16 5.79 -6.99
CA ARG A 504 -6.90 5.14 -7.40
C ARG A 504 -5.76 5.42 -6.42
N LYS A 505 -5.65 6.66 -5.92
CA LYS A 505 -4.64 7.07 -4.93
C LYS A 505 -4.98 6.69 -3.49
N THR A 506 -6.10 6.00 -3.25
CA THR A 506 -6.52 5.55 -1.91
C THR A 506 -6.81 4.03 -1.85
N PRO A 507 -5.84 3.15 -2.21
CA PRO A 507 -6.08 1.70 -2.21
C PRO A 507 -6.44 1.13 -0.83
N ARG A 508 -5.95 1.73 0.28
CA ARG A 508 -6.35 1.35 1.65
C ARG A 508 -7.86 1.54 1.93
N ALA A 509 -8.60 2.33 1.14
CA ALA A 509 -10.04 2.52 1.32
C ALA A 509 -10.90 1.34 0.82
N LEU A 510 -10.34 0.43 0.00
CA LEU A 510 -11.12 -0.60 -0.71
C LEU A 510 -11.93 -1.49 0.23
N ASP A 511 -11.33 -1.97 1.33
CA ASP A 511 -11.88 -3.06 2.14
C ASP A 511 -12.20 -2.64 3.60
N VAL A 512 -12.08 -1.36 3.93
CA VAL A 512 -12.33 -0.80 5.28
C VAL A 512 -13.73 -0.20 5.45
N THR A 513 -14.13 0.04 6.69
CA THR A 513 -15.47 0.56 7.06
C THR A 513 -15.72 1.99 6.54
N PRO A 514 -16.98 2.43 6.36
CA PRO A 514 -17.31 3.77 5.86
C PRO A 514 -16.66 4.93 6.63
N SER A 515 -16.52 4.82 7.97
CA SER A 515 -15.87 5.82 8.81
C SER A 515 -14.36 5.93 8.57
N ILE A 516 -13.68 4.81 8.32
CA ILE A 516 -12.26 4.77 7.94
C ILE A 516 -12.08 5.20 6.47
N ARG A 517 -13.03 4.86 5.58
CA ARG A 517 -13.07 5.36 4.19
C ARG A 517 -13.11 6.89 4.15
N VAL A 518 -13.95 7.55 4.95
CA VAL A 518 -13.94 9.03 5.08
C VAL A 518 -12.57 9.55 5.49
N ALA A 519 -11.93 8.90 6.47
CA ALA A 519 -10.62 9.30 7.00
C ALA A 519 -9.56 9.31 5.88
N LEU A 520 -9.41 8.16 5.21
CA LEU A 520 -8.46 7.94 4.12
C LEU A 520 -8.75 8.79 2.87
N LEU A 521 -10.02 8.94 2.49
CA LEU A 521 -10.39 9.78 1.35
C LEU A 521 -10.17 11.26 1.65
N SER A 522 -10.39 11.72 2.89
CA SER A 522 -10.10 13.12 3.27
C SER A 522 -8.59 13.43 3.21
N LEU A 523 -7.72 12.49 3.60
CA LEU A 523 -6.27 12.60 3.43
C LEU A 523 -5.93 12.80 1.94
N THR A 524 -6.37 11.90 1.06
CA THR A 524 -6.07 11.96 -0.37
C THR A 524 -6.67 13.20 -1.06
N GLU A 525 -7.88 13.63 -0.70
CA GLU A 525 -8.46 14.90 -1.19
C GLU A 525 -7.55 16.08 -0.87
N THR A 526 -6.96 16.07 0.32
CA THR A 526 -6.17 17.17 0.87
C THR A 526 -4.70 17.13 0.42
N PHE A 527 -4.16 15.95 0.09
CA PHE A 527 -2.81 15.77 -0.46
C PHE A 527 -2.69 16.11 -1.96
N ASP A 528 -3.70 15.79 -2.78
CA ASP A 528 -3.67 16.06 -4.23
C ASP A 528 -4.56 17.25 -4.65
N ALA A 529 -5.14 17.98 -3.69
CA ALA A 529 -6.17 19.00 -3.92
C ALA A 529 -7.39 18.51 -4.75
N LEU A 530 -7.73 17.22 -4.66
CA LEU A 530 -8.83 16.56 -5.41
C LEU A 530 -10.24 16.86 -4.84
N GLY A 531 -10.45 18.06 -4.28
CA GLY A 531 -11.73 18.53 -3.77
C GLY A 531 -11.80 18.68 -2.25
N ALA A 532 -12.99 18.45 -1.69
CA ALA A 532 -13.28 18.63 -0.27
C ALA A 532 -14.48 17.80 0.23
N THR A 533 -15.00 16.87 -0.58
CA THR A 533 -16.25 16.13 -0.39
C THR A 533 -16.25 15.30 0.89
N TYR A 534 -15.17 14.54 1.12
CA TYR A 534 -15.00 13.71 2.31
C TYR A 534 -14.44 14.52 3.47
N ARG A 535 -13.66 15.57 3.19
CA ARG A 535 -13.29 16.60 4.17
C ARG A 535 -14.51 17.34 4.77
N THR A 536 -15.60 17.55 4.03
CA THR A 536 -16.82 18.23 4.53
C THR A 536 -18.02 17.31 4.78
N CYS A 537 -17.86 15.99 4.67
CA CYS A 537 -18.95 15.03 4.86
C CYS A 537 -19.38 14.91 6.34
N ASP A 538 -20.68 14.83 6.65
CA ASP A 538 -21.18 14.70 8.03
C ASP A 538 -21.00 13.30 8.65
N VAL A 539 -20.39 12.35 7.92
CA VAL A 539 -20.18 10.97 8.42
C VAL A 539 -19.04 10.94 9.47
N PRO A 540 -19.27 10.36 10.67
CA PRO A 540 -18.25 10.23 11.71
C PRO A 540 -17.02 9.46 11.24
N SER A 541 -15.85 9.92 11.66
CA SER A 541 -14.55 9.42 11.22
C SER A 541 -13.52 9.65 12.34
N PRO A 542 -12.58 8.72 12.61
CA PRO A 542 -11.69 8.82 13.77
C PRO A 542 -10.64 9.93 13.65
N TYR A 543 -10.28 10.30 12.41
CA TYR A 543 -9.45 11.46 12.07
C TYR A 543 -9.91 12.03 10.72
N ARG A 544 -9.53 13.28 10.43
CA ARG A 544 -9.86 13.93 9.16
C ARG A 544 -8.84 14.99 8.78
N ALA A 545 -8.43 15.03 7.52
CA ALA A 545 -7.57 16.09 7.01
C ALA A 545 -8.31 17.44 6.92
N VAL A 546 -7.66 18.51 7.36
CA VAL A 546 -8.19 19.88 7.38
C VAL A 546 -7.58 20.70 6.24
N TRP A 547 -6.25 20.67 6.12
CA TRP A 547 -5.47 21.26 5.03
C TRP A 547 -4.12 20.55 4.89
N SER A 548 -3.44 20.71 3.76
CA SER A 548 -2.02 20.38 3.60
C SER A 548 -1.34 21.44 2.73
N VAL A 549 -0.02 21.56 2.83
CA VAL A 549 0.82 22.40 1.95
C VAL A 549 1.74 21.56 1.07
N LEU A 550 1.60 20.22 1.11
CA LEU A 550 2.26 19.35 0.14
C LEU A 550 1.91 19.78 -1.28
N LEU A 551 2.91 19.82 -2.15
CA LEU A 551 2.69 20.01 -3.58
C LEU A 551 1.79 18.87 -4.10
N PRO A 552 0.60 19.18 -4.66
CA PRO A 552 -0.21 18.17 -5.33
C PRO A 552 0.63 17.49 -6.41
N GLN A 553 0.58 16.16 -6.49
CA GLN A 553 1.27 15.43 -7.56
C GLN A 553 0.68 15.81 -8.92
N GLN A 554 1.32 16.76 -9.60
CA GLN A 554 1.09 17.02 -11.01
C GLN A 554 1.70 15.87 -11.81
N GLU A 555 0.90 14.83 -12.01
CA GLU A 555 1.09 13.87 -13.09
C GLU A 555 0.90 14.59 -14.43
N GLU A 556 1.91 15.35 -14.86
CA GLU A 556 1.95 15.94 -16.21
C GLU A 556 2.00 14.82 -17.26
N THR A 557 2.91 13.86 -17.06
CA THR A 557 3.04 12.67 -17.92
C THR A 557 3.37 11.43 -17.09
N VAL A 558 2.80 10.28 -17.45
CA VAL A 558 3.09 8.97 -16.84
C VAL A 558 3.96 8.14 -17.79
N LEU A 559 5.17 7.79 -17.34
CA LEU A 559 6.15 7.04 -18.14
C LEU A 559 5.88 5.53 -18.10
N GLU A 560 4.87 5.07 -18.86
CA GLU A 560 4.58 3.64 -18.98
C GLU A 560 5.54 2.94 -19.96
N GLY A 561 6.12 1.80 -19.56
CA GLY A 561 6.91 0.97 -20.49
C GLY A 561 7.82 -0.09 -19.88
N HIS A 562 8.28 0.08 -18.63
CA HIS A 562 8.98 -0.99 -17.91
C HIS A 562 8.01 -2.13 -17.54
N THR A 563 8.51 -3.37 -17.55
CA THR A 563 7.70 -4.58 -17.33
C THR A 563 7.84 -5.17 -15.92
N ARG A 564 8.66 -4.52 -15.09
CA ARG A 564 8.99 -4.87 -13.69
C ARG A 564 9.18 -3.57 -12.87
N PRO A 565 9.33 -3.65 -11.53
CA PRO A 565 9.66 -2.50 -10.70
C PRO A 565 10.87 -1.69 -11.20
N LEU A 566 10.87 -0.39 -10.90
CA LEU A 566 12.05 0.46 -11.08
C LEU A 566 13.00 0.27 -9.90
N THR A 567 14.31 0.30 -10.17
CA THR A 567 15.36 0.12 -9.14
C THR A 567 16.12 1.41 -8.85
N ALA A 568 16.38 2.24 -9.87
CA ALA A 568 17.05 3.53 -9.71
C ALA A 568 16.55 4.56 -10.73
N VAL A 569 16.65 5.85 -10.41
CA VAL A 569 16.32 6.97 -11.30
C VAL A 569 17.41 8.03 -11.18
N SER A 570 17.81 8.66 -12.28
CA SER A 570 18.81 9.72 -12.31
C SER A 570 18.48 10.76 -13.39
N THR A 571 18.73 12.04 -13.11
CA THR A 571 18.73 13.11 -14.11
C THR A 571 20.08 13.17 -14.81
N VAL A 572 20.10 13.28 -16.14
CA VAL A 572 21.36 13.29 -16.90
C VAL A 572 21.38 14.39 -17.96
N ARG A 573 22.43 15.22 -17.97
CA ARG A 573 22.59 16.35 -18.87
C ARG A 573 23.28 15.93 -20.18
N VAL A 574 22.54 16.06 -21.27
CA VAL A 574 23.01 15.83 -22.65
C VAL A 574 23.01 17.18 -23.37
N GLY A 575 24.17 17.83 -23.36
CA GLY A 575 24.35 19.18 -23.91
C GLY A 575 23.50 20.21 -23.18
N GLN A 576 22.41 20.65 -23.82
CA GLN A 576 21.45 21.61 -23.25
C GLN A 576 20.14 20.96 -22.75
N ARG A 577 19.99 19.63 -22.84
CA ARG A 577 18.82 18.89 -22.36
C ARG A 577 19.10 18.22 -21.02
N ASN A 578 18.14 18.27 -20.11
CA ASN A 578 18.09 17.39 -18.96
C ASN A 578 17.14 16.24 -19.29
N LEU A 579 17.65 15.00 -19.32
CA LEU A 579 16.87 13.79 -19.60
C LEU A 579 16.70 12.97 -18.31
N ILE A 580 15.67 12.12 -18.26
CA ILE A 580 15.49 11.17 -17.16
C ILE A 580 16.02 9.80 -17.59
N ALA A 581 16.87 9.20 -16.76
CA ALA A 581 17.25 7.79 -16.85
C ALA A 581 16.50 6.99 -15.76
N THR A 582 15.84 5.89 -16.13
CA THR A 582 15.20 4.95 -15.18
C THR A 582 15.76 3.54 -15.37
N ALA A 583 16.18 2.89 -14.30
CA ALA A 583 16.63 1.51 -14.26
C ALA A 583 15.54 0.58 -13.70
N SER A 584 15.54 -0.70 -14.06
CA SER A 584 14.50 -1.65 -13.66
C SER A 584 15.00 -3.09 -13.52
N GLU A 585 14.26 -3.87 -12.72
CA GLU A 585 14.25 -5.33 -12.70
C GLU A 585 13.99 -5.98 -14.09
N ASP A 586 13.58 -5.24 -15.13
CA ASP A 586 13.45 -5.77 -16.50
C ASP A 586 14.77 -5.77 -17.30
N HIS A 587 15.91 -5.61 -16.61
CA HIS A 587 17.27 -5.61 -17.18
C HIS A 587 17.50 -4.50 -18.22
N THR A 588 16.81 -3.37 -18.06
CA THR A 588 17.00 -2.19 -18.91
C THR A 588 17.16 -0.91 -18.10
N VAL A 589 17.99 0.00 -18.63
CA VAL A 589 17.99 1.41 -18.25
C VAL A 589 17.41 2.20 -19.42
N ARG A 590 16.35 2.97 -19.21
CA ARG A 590 15.65 3.71 -20.26
C ARG A 590 15.85 5.20 -20.09
N ILE A 591 16.10 5.88 -21.20
CA ILE A 591 16.24 7.33 -21.28
C ILE A 591 14.94 7.90 -21.84
N TRP A 592 14.38 8.89 -21.17
CA TRP A 592 13.10 9.52 -21.47
C TRP A 592 13.26 11.03 -21.65
N ASP A 593 12.43 11.57 -22.53
CA ASP A 593 12.21 13.01 -22.65
C ASP A 593 11.12 13.45 -21.64
N PRO A 594 11.44 14.26 -20.62
CA PRO A 594 10.47 14.60 -19.57
C PRO A 594 9.35 15.54 -20.03
N GLU A 595 9.55 16.32 -21.10
CA GLU A 595 8.57 17.28 -21.61
C GLU A 595 7.46 16.61 -22.43
N THR A 596 7.75 15.42 -22.99
CA THR A 596 6.85 14.70 -23.91
C THR A 596 6.44 13.30 -23.43
N GLY A 597 7.18 12.73 -22.47
CA GLY A 597 7.09 11.32 -22.08
C GLY A 597 7.62 10.33 -23.11
N GLU A 598 8.27 10.80 -24.19
CA GLU A 598 8.78 9.91 -25.21
C GLU A 598 9.95 9.06 -24.69
N HIS A 599 9.86 7.75 -24.91
CA HIS A 599 10.96 6.81 -24.69
C HIS A 599 12.03 6.99 -25.78
N LEU A 600 13.11 7.68 -25.46
CA LEU A 600 14.18 8.02 -26.39
C LEU A 600 15.11 6.83 -26.68
N ARG A 601 15.50 6.06 -25.65
CA ARG A 601 16.50 5.00 -25.79
C ARG A 601 16.39 3.95 -24.68
N THR A 602 16.57 2.68 -25.03
CA THR A 602 16.87 1.60 -24.09
C THR A 602 18.37 1.30 -24.11
N LEU A 603 19.02 1.38 -22.96
CA LEU A 603 20.32 0.77 -22.67
C LEU A 603 20.06 -0.62 -22.07
N ILE A 604 20.81 -1.61 -22.52
CA ILE A 604 20.70 -2.99 -22.03
C ILE A 604 21.82 -3.18 -21.00
N SER A 605 21.43 -3.38 -19.74
CA SER A 605 22.36 -3.81 -18.67
C SER A 605 22.73 -5.29 -18.86
N GLY A 606 23.53 -5.86 -17.97
CA GLY A 606 23.86 -7.29 -17.99
C GLY A 606 22.67 -8.21 -17.75
N ALA A 607 22.95 -9.47 -17.46
CA ALA A 607 21.93 -10.47 -17.13
C ALA A 607 21.17 -10.21 -15.82
N GLU A 608 21.57 -9.19 -15.04
CA GLU A 608 21.02 -8.86 -13.72
C GLU A 608 20.43 -7.45 -13.67
N PRO A 609 19.57 -7.14 -12.69
CA PRO A 609 19.10 -5.79 -12.43
C PRO A 609 20.25 -4.83 -12.07
N VAL A 610 20.10 -3.56 -12.47
CA VAL A 610 20.91 -2.45 -11.98
C VAL A 610 20.43 -2.09 -10.56
N SER A 611 21.32 -2.06 -9.57
CA SER A 611 20.98 -1.70 -8.18
C SER A 611 20.99 -0.19 -7.94
N ALA A 612 22.01 0.50 -8.44
CA ALA A 612 22.26 1.91 -8.18
C ALA A 612 22.71 2.63 -9.45
N MET A 613 22.39 3.93 -9.54
CA MET A 613 22.68 4.75 -10.71
C MET A 613 22.93 6.21 -10.30
N THR A 614 23.96 6.85 -10.86
CA THR A 614 24.28 8.26 -10.58
C THR A 614 24.87 8.96 -11.81
N ALA A 615 24.76 10.29 -11.85
CA ALA A 615 25.37 11.13 -12.88
C ALA A 615 26.77 11.59 -12.44
N LEU A 616 27.74 11.48 -13.34
CA LEU A 616 29.12 11.93 -13.15
C LEU A 616 29.33 13.22 -13.97
N PRO A 617 29.35 14.41 -13.34
CA PRO A 617 29.60 15.66 -14.04
C PRO A 617 31.08 15.76 -14.43
N ILE A 618 31.37 15.81 -15.75
CA ILE A 618 32.74 15.86 -16.28
C ILE A 618 32.94 17.18 -17.05
N GLY A 619 33.77 18.06 -16.48
CA GLY A 619 34.14 19.34 -17.09
C GLY A 619 32.99 20.35 -17.20
N GLY A 620 31.88 20.16 -16.46
CA GLY A 620 30.72 21.07 -16.41
C GLY A 620 29.78 21.05 -17.63
N GLU A 621 30.26 20.61 -18.81
CA GLU A 621 29.49 20.63 -20.06
C GLU A 621 28.65 19.37 -20.32
N ARG A 622 28.95 18.23 -19.67
CA ARG A 622 28.26 16.95 -19.88
C ARG A 622 28.34 16.01 -18.68
N ASP A 623 27.34 15.14 -18.58
CA ASP A 623 27.33 14.05 -17.62
C ASP A 623 27.62 12.70 -18.31
N LEU A 624 28.32 11.81 -17.61
CA LEU A 624 28.26 10.37 -17.89
C LEU A 624 27.35 9.68 -16.88
N LEU A 625 26.70 8.59 -17.29
CA LEU A 625 25.80 7.83 -16.41
C LEU A 625 26.52 6.62 -15.85
N ALA A 626 26.72 6.56 -14.53
CA ALA A 626 27.28 5.38 -13.85
C ALA A 626 26.15 4.48 -13.33
N THR A 627 26.25 3.18 -13.55
CA THR A 627 25.29 2.15 -13.13
C THR A 627 26.01 0.98 -12.47
N ALA A 628 25.59 0.58 -11.27
CA ALA A 628 26.06 -0.64 -10.61
C ALA A 628 25.10 -1.81 -10.91
N GLU A 629 25.64 -2.96 -11.33
CA GLU A 629 24.90 -4.22 -11.51
C GLU A 629 25.73 -5.40 -11.01
N LEU A 630 25.08 -6.52 -10.70
CA LEU A 630 25.77 -7.77 -10.37
C LEU A 630 26.33 -8.40 -11.66
N GLY A 631 27.59 -8.82 -11.62
CA GLY A 631 28.28 -9.40 -12.76
C GLY A 631 27.77 -10.79 -13.15
N HIS A 632 28.08 -11.20 -14.39
CA HIS A 632 27.71 -12.52 -14.93
C HIS A 632 28.22 -13.73 -14.12
N ASP A 633 29.17 -13.54 -13.20
CA ASP A 633 29.70 -14.59 -12.33
C ASP A 633 28.94 -14.73 -10.99
N GLN A 634 27.95 -13.87 -10.73
CA GLN A 634 27.17 -13.76 -9.49
C GLN A 634 28.02 -13.50 -8.24
N LYS A 635 29.21 -12.88 -8.39
CA LYS A 635 30.18 -12.69 -7.29
C LYS A 635 30.89 -11.35 -7.32
N CYS A 636 31.12 -10.79 -8.49
CA CYS A 636 31.69 -9.47 -8.65
C CYS A 636 30.59 -8.49 -9.05
N TRP A 637 30.40 -7.42 -8.29
CA TRP A 637 29.67 -6.26 -8.76
C TRP A 637 30.48 -5.51 -9.82
N VAL A 638 29.77 -4.83 -10.72
CA VAL A 638 30.36 -4.18 -11.88
C VAL A 638 29.73 -2.81 -12.06
N VAL A 639 30.56 -1.75 -11.99
CA VAL A 639 30.12 -0.39 -12.27
C VAL A 639 30.42 -0.07 -13.73
N ARG A 640 29.37 0.13 -14.53
CA ARG A 640 29.47 0.58 -15.93
C ARG A 640 29.23 2.08 -16.02
N VAL A 641 29.98 2.74 -16.89
CA VAL A 641 29.86 4.17 -17.18
C VAL A 641 29.48 4.34 -18.64
N TRP A 642 28.35 4.99 -18.91
CA TRP A 642 27.72 5.11 -20.22
C TRP A 642 27.70 6.56 -20.71
N GLU A 643 27.78 6.74 -22.03
CA GLU A 643 27.49 8.00 -22.72
C GLU A 643 25.99 8.01 -23.10
N PRO A 644 25.14 8.89 -22.52
CA PRO A 644 23.69 8.72 -22.60
C PRO A 644 23.09 8.92 -24.00
N GLU A 645 23.68 9.81 -24.80
CA GLU A 645 23.15 10.19 -26.12
C GLU A 645 23.33 9.07 -27.16
N SER A 646 24.54 8.53 -27.24
CA SER A 646 24.91 7.42 -28.11
C SER A 646 24.45 6.05 -27.56
N GLY A 647 24.34 5.94 -26.24
CA GLY A 647 24.19 4.66 -25.53
C GLY A 647 25.47 3.83 -25.47
N ALA A 648 26.62 4.43 -25.75
CA ALA A 648 27.91 3.73 -25.74
C ALA A 648 28.39 3.45 -24.31
N LEU A 649 28.89 2.24 -24.07
CA LEU A 649 29.62 1.90 -22.86
C LEU A 649 31.02 2.54 -22.92
N VAL A 650 31.28 3.53 -22.06
CA VAL A 650 32.55 4.28 -22.00
C VAL A 650 33.59 3.52 -21.19
N ARG A 651 33.18 2.93 -20.06
CA ARG A 651 34.07 2.17 -19.17
C ARG A 651 33.30 1.11 -18.39
N THR A 652 33.97 -0.01 -18.13
CA THR A 652 33.61 -0.96 -17.07
C THR A 652 34.64 -0.85 -15.96
N ILE A 653 34.19 -0.84 -14.70
CA ILE A 653 35.00 -1.00 -13.50
C ILE A 653 34.56 -2.31 -12.85
N GLU A 654 35.49 -3.25 -12.74
CA GLU A 654 35.28 -4.62 -12.24
C GLU A 654 35.98 -4.78 -10.87
N GLU A 655 36.09 -6.00 -10.35
CA GLU A 655 36.75 -6.35 -9.06
C GLU A 655 36.01 -6.02 -7.75
N PHE A 656 34.74 -5.58 -7.77
CA PHE A 656 33.97 -5.32 -6.54
C PHE A 656 33.41 -6.61 -5.90
N THR A 657 34.01 -7.09 -4.81
CA THR A 657 33.56 -8.33 -4.12
C THR A 657 32.48 -8.13 -3.05
N GLY A 658 32.13 -6.88 -2.73
CA GLY A 658 31.03 -6.50 -1.84
C GLY A 658 29.85 -5.95 -2.65
N GLN A 659 28.64 -5.99 -2.09
CA GLN A 659 27.48 -5.36 -2.72
C GLN A 659 27.62 -3.84 -2.68
N VAL A 660 27.25 -3.19 -3.80
CA VAL A 660 27.28 -1.73 -3.94
C VAL A 660 25.91 -1.17 -3.58
N SER A 661 25.81 -0.60 -2.39
CA SER A 661 24.60 0.02 -1.83
C SER A 661 24.37 1.42 -2.38
N ALA A 662 25.43 2.24 -2.51
CA ALA A 662 25.31 3.60 -3.05
C ALA A 662 26.55 4.07 -3.82
N ILE A 663 26.32 4.93 -4.80
CA ILE A 663 27.36 5.60 -5.60
C ILE A 663 27.10 7.12 -5.66
N ALA A 664 28.10 7.91 -5.26
CA ALA A 664 28.01 9.36 -5.13
C ALA A 664 29.26 10.06 -5.67
N SER A 665 29.16 11.33 -6.03
CA SER A 665 30.31 12.17 -6.37
C SER A 665 30.89 12.84 -5.11
N VAL A 666 32.21 13.00 -5.05
CA VAL A 666 32.93 13.72 -3.98
C VAL A 666 33.95 14.66 -4.61
N SER A 667 33.88 15.94 -4.25
CA SER A 667 34.86 16.96 -4.67
C SER A 667 36.11 16.94 -3.78
N ASN A 668 37.30 16.92 -4.37
CA ASN A 668 38.57 17.15 -3.67
C ASN A 668 39.39 18.20 -4.43
N GLY A 669 39.13 19.48 -4.14
CA GLY A 669 39.52 20.58 -5.03
C GLY A 669 38.86 20.40 -6.40
N ASP A 670 39.62 20.67 -7.47
CA ASP A 670 39.17 20.60 -8.87
C ASP A 670 38.84 19.18 -9.39
N ARG A 671 38.81 18.15 -8.53
CA ARG A 671 38.60 16.75 -8.93
C ARG A 671 37.26 16.20 -8.47
N THR A 672 36.45 15.74 -9.43
CA THR A 672 35.33 14.83 -9.20
C THR A 672 35.88 13.43 -8.92
N LEU A 673 35.64 12.90 -7.73
CA LEU A 673 35.91 11.52 -7.36
C LEU A 673 34.58 10.76 -7.22
N LEU A 674 34.60 9.45 -7.43
CA LEU A 674 33.48 8.55 -7.18
C LEU A 674 33.62 7.96 -5.78
N ALA A 675 32.71 8.32 -4.87
CA ALA A 675 32.50 7.59 -3.64
C ALA A 675 31.64 6.35 -3.92
N LEU A 676 32.09 5.22 -3.38
CA LEU A 676 31.43 3.93 -3.41
C LEU A 676 31.19 3.51 -1.96
N VAL A 677 29.92 3.45 -1.57
CA VAL A 677 29.45 2.82 -0.34
C VAL A 677 29.13 1.38 -0.67
N SER A 678 29.60 0.47 0.16
CA SER A 678 29.50 -0.97 -0.03
C SER A 678 29.09 -1.63 1.28
N ASP A 679 28.43 -2.78 1.16
CA ASP A 679 27.83 -3.56 2.26
C ASP A 679 28.88 -4.24 3.16
N ASP A 680 30.14 -3.82 3.07
CA ASP A 680 31.21 -4.06 4.04
C ASP A 680 31.48 -2.83 4.94
N HIS A 681 30.49 -1.92 5.03
CA HIS A 681 30.45 -0.73 5.89
C HIS A 681 31.63 0.25 5.67
N GLY A 682 32.26 0.19 4.50
CA GLY A 682 33.43 0.96 4.12
C GLY A 682 33.14 1.99 3.03
N VAL A 683 33.46 3.26 3.29
CA VAL A 683 33.41 4.33 2.29
C VAL A 683 34.71 4.32 1.49
N ARG A 684 34.64 3.91 0.22
CA ARG A 684 35.78 3.91 -0.71
C ARG A 684 35.70 5.09 -1.67
N ILE A 685 36.85 5.66 -2.01
CA ILE A 685 36.96 6.78 -2.95
C ILE A 685 37.78 6.34 -4.18
N TYR A 686 37.29 6.62 -5.39
CA TYR A 686 37.89 6.29 -6.68
C TYR A 686 38.05 7.54 -7.57
N ASP A 687 39.06 7.57 -8.43
CA ASP A 687 39.26 8.61 -9.45
C ASP A 687 38.42 8.29 -10.71
N THR A 688 37.65 9.26 -11.21
CA THR A 688 36.69 9.04 -12.30
C THR A 688 37.32 8.99 -13.69
N GLU A 689 38.51 9.56 -13.89
CA GLU A 689 39.18 9.54 -15.19
C GLU A 689 39.99 8.24 -15.37
N SER A 690 40.74 7.86 -14.33
CA SER A 690 41.58 6.66 -14.35
C SER A 690 40.82 5.37 -14.01
N GLY A 691 39.80 5.45 -13.15
CA GLY A 691 39.12 4.29 -12.55
C GLY A 691 39.86 3.67 -11.34
N THR A 692 40.84 4.36 -10.75
CA THR A 692 41.67 3.81 -9.66
C THR A 692 41.25 4.26 -8.26
N ALA A 693 41.30 3.36 -7.27
CA ALA A 693 41.02 3.69 -5.86
C ALA A 693 42.03 4.67 -5.24
N VAL A 694 41.59 5.44 -4.23
CA VAL A 694 42.30 6.59 -3.63
C VAL A 694 42.41 6.48 -2.10
N LYS A 695 41.30 6.26 -1.39
CA LYS A 695 41.22 6.06 0.07
C LYS A 695 40.07 5.10 0.42
N ALA A 696 40.11 4.55 1.63
CA ALA A 696 39.00 3.80 2.25
C ALA A 696 38.89 4.20 3.73
N PHE A 697 37.65 4.22 4.25
CA PHE A 697 37.31 4.57 5.62
C PHE A 697 36.29 3.56 6.15
N ASN A 698 36.60 2.86 7.25
CA ASN A 698 35.83 1.72 7.73
C ASN A 698 35.70 1.76 9.27
N GLY A 699 34.51 1.48 9.80
CA GLY A 699 34.29 1.29 11.24
C GLY A 699 32.86 1.49 11.74
N HIS A 700 31.94 1.95 10.88
CA HIS A 700 30.51 1.87 11.15
C HIS A 700 30.01 0.44 11.33
N THR A 701 28.89 0.33 12.03
CA THR A 701 28.10 -0.90 12.10
C THR A 701 26.93 -0.94 11.10
N ASP A 702 26.56 0.20 10.49
CA ASP A 702 25.47 0.29 9.50
C ASP A 702 25.75 1.40 8.45
N TRP A 703 24.74 1.88 7.70
CA TRP A 703 24.90 2.83 6.58
C TRP A 703 25.22 4.27 6.98
N VAL A 704 26.05 4.96 6.20
CA VAL A 704 26.43 6.38 6.44
C VAL A 704 25.52 7.35 5.68
N ASN A 705 24.89 8.28 6.42
CA ASN A 705 23.89 9.24 5.95
C ASN A 705 24.46 10.63 5.65
N ALA A 706 25.19 11.21 6.60
CA ALA A 706 25.67 12.59 6.53
C ALA A 706 27.07 12.74 7.14
N VAL A 707 27.76 13.82 6.81
CA VAL A 707 29.18 14.08 7.09
C VAL A 707 29.24 15.60 7.31
N ALA A 708 29.81 16.18 8.39
CA ALA A 708 29.37 17.53 8.83
C ALA A 708 30.35 18.53 9.56
N SER A 709 31.57 18.79 9.07
CA SER A 709 32.71 19.38 9.82
C SER A 709 32.57 20.65 10.69
N VAL A 710 33.39 20.67 11.76
CA VAL A 710 33.97 21.77 12.59
C VAL A 710 35.23 21.18 13.28
N ILE A 711 35.55 21.44 14.56
CA ILE A 711 36.26 22.59 15.14
C ILE A 711 35.79 22.72 16.59
N TYR A 712 36.37 21.87 17.44
CA TYR A 712 36.41 21.81 18.91
C TYR A 712 37.97 22.17 19.21
N ASP A 713 38.45 22.97 20.21
CA ASP A 713 39.83 23.08 20.87
C ASP A 713 41.07 23.14 19.95
N GLY A 714 41.16 24.07 19.00
CA GLY A 714 42.35 24.18 18.12
C GLY A 714 42.32 23.31 16.84
N ARG A 715 41.24 22.57 16.59
CA ARG A 715 41.26 21.31 15.82
C ARG A 715 40.35 21.31 14.51
N VAL A 716 40.55 20.51 13.40
CA VAL A 716 39.83 20.28 12.06
C VAL A 716 39.10 18.87 11.77
N PHE A 717 38.10 18.27 12.50
CA PHE A 717 37.69 16.81 12.33
C PHE A 717 36.72 16.72 11.00
N LEU A 718 36.64 15.68 10.08
CA LEU A 718 35.69 15.28 8.91
C LEU A 718 34.65 14.04 9.08
N ALA A 719 33.30 14.18 9.23
CA ALA A 719 32.37 13.27 10.04
C ALA A 719 31.65 12.08 9.35
N THR A 720 30.90 11.25 10.08
CA THR A 720 29.92 10.30 9.50
C THR A 720 28.66 9.98 10.33
N ALA A 721 27.63 10.84 10.31
CA ALA A 721 26.23 10.53 10.69
C ALA A 721 25.65 9.37 9.88
N SER A 722 24.84 8.52 10.51
CA SER A 722 24.59 7.16 10.05
C SER A 722 23.29 6.54 10.58
N ASP A 723 22.79 5.52 9.87
CA ASP A 723 21.61 4.70 10.17
C ASP A 723 21.86 3.68 11.30
N ASP A 724 23.11 3.47 11.72
CA ASP A 724 23.41 2.90 13.05
C ASP A 724 23.00 3.86 14.18
N GLY A 725 22.16 4.87 13.89
CA GLY A 725 21.81 6.00 14.74
C GLY A 725 23.02 6.57 15.44
N THR A 726 24.18 6.59 14.79
CA THR A 726 25.42 7.17 15.32
C THR A 726 26.09 8.02 14.26
N VAL A 727 27.24 8.59 14.61
CA VAL A 727 27.84 9.70 13.91
C VAL A 727 29.38 9.74 14.02
N TRP A 728 30.08 8.82 13.33
CA TRP A 728 31.48 8.34 13.53
C TRP A 728 32.61 9.16 12.86
N VAL A 729 33.83 8.57 12.89
CA VAL A 729 35.11 9.16 12.47
C VAL A 729 36.20 8.25 11.95
N TRP A 730 36.94 8.88 11.05
CA TRP A 730 38.30 8.59 10.61
C TRP A 730 39.02 9.95 10.58
N ASP A 731 39.95 10.17 11.49
CA ASP A 731 40.89 11.30 11.55
C ASP A 731 41.45 11.56 10.12
N PHE A 732 41.05 12.64 9.44
CA PHE A 732 41.30 12.81 8.00
C PHE A 732 42.78 12.93 7.60
N GLU A 733 43.66 13.43 8.47
CA GLU A 733 45.12 13.42 8.28
C GLU A 733 45.77 12.10 8.75
N SER A 734 45.40 11.54 9.92
CA SER A 734 46.02 10.31 10.46
C SER A 734 45.29 9.00 10.08
N GLY A 735 43.97 8.94 10.29
CA GLY A 735 43.08 7.78 10.14
C GLY A 735 42.35 7.32 11.42
N ASP A 736 42.77 7.81 12.60
CA ASP A 736 42.33 7.45 13.96
C ASP A 736 40.85 7.80 14.34
N HIS A 737 40.47 7.49 15.59
CA HIS A 737 39.15 7.68 16.25
C HIS A 737 39.39 7.87 17.77
N LEU A 738 38.36 7.98 18.63
CA LEU A 738 38.50 8.17 20.08
C LEU A 738 37.35 7.55 20.93
N ASN A 739 36.37 8.32 21.42
CA ASN A 739 35.27 7.88 22.31
C ASN A 739 34.02 8.79 22.17
N THR A 740 32.79 8.35 22.45
CA THR A 740 31.71 8.20 21.43
C THR A 740 30.23 8.49 21.90
N PHE A 741 29.46 9.53 21.46
CA PHE A 741 28.14 9.93 22.13
C PHE A 741 26.75 10.13 21.40
N SER A 742 26.07 9.12 20.80
CA SER A 742 24.86 9.20 19.91
C SER A 742 23.53 9.82 20.40
N GLY A 743 22.46 9.06 20.77
CA GLY A 743 21.42 9.37 21.79
C GLY A 743 20.08 10.07 21.52
N HIS A 744 19.55 9.99 20.31
CA HIS A 744 18.26 10.53 19.86
C HIS A 744 17.13 9.36 19.95
N VAL A 745 16.45 8.85 18.86
CA VAL A 745 15.54 7.67 18.37
C VAL A 745 15.18 7.56 16.81
N GLY A 746 15.77 6.71 15.91
CA GLY A 746 15.75 6.97 14.41
C GLY A 746 17.08 7.43 13.73
N ARG A 747 17.09 8.34 12.71
CA ARG A 747 18.26 8.73 11.83
C ARG A 747 18.74 10.20 11.93
N VAL A 748 20.05 10.50 11.89
CA VAL A 748 20.57 11.88 12.15
C VAL A 748 20.64 12.78 10.92
N ASN A 749 19.98 13.94 11.00
CA ASN A 749 19.91 14.93 9.91
C ASN A 749 20.87 16.11 10.09
N ALA A 750 20.72 16.86 11.19
CA ALA A 750 21.41 18.13 11.39
C ALA A 750 21.57 18.50 12.87
N VAL A 751 22.56 19.34 13.13
CA VAL A 751 23.10 19.49 14.48
C VAL A 751 23.86 20.86 14.48
N THR A 752 23.87 21.61 15.59
CA THR A 752 24.38 23.00 15.77
C THR A 752 24.47 23.42 17.26
N GLY A 753 23.98 24.55 17.78
CA GLY A 753 24.17 24.89 19.21
C GLY A 753 23.95 26.33 19.71
N VAL A 754 24.05 26.47 21.04
CA VAL A 754 23.27 27.35 21.94
C VAL A 754 23.97 27.55 23.30
N SER A 755 23.78 28.70 23.96
CA SER A 755 24.00 28.93 25.40
C SER A 755 22.69 29.10 26.18
N SER A 756 22.75 28.87 27.49
CA SER A 756 21.80 29.45 28.46
C SER A 756 22.55 29.75 29.75
N GLY A 757 22.69 31.05 30.04
CA GLY A 757 23.62 31.52 31.08
C GLY A 757 25.05 31.06 30.80
N ASP A 758 25.64 30.36 31.76
CA ASP A 758 27.07 30.05 31.82
C ASP A 758 27.44 28.62 31.33
N ARG A 759 26.62 27.97 30.47
CA ARG A 759 26.78 26.53 30.11
C ARG A 759 26.76 26.21 28.58
N MET A 760 27.60 25.26 28.07
CA MET A 760 27.94 25.02 26.63
C MET A 760 26.99 24.03 25.92
N PHE A 761 25.90 24.50 25.34
CA PHE A 761 24.93 23.58 24.76
C PHE A 761 25.06 23.39 23.26
N LEU A 762 25.61 22.28 22.80
CA LEU A 762 25.43 21.92 21.37
C LEU A 762 23.93 21.67 21.16
N ALA A 763 23.41 21.58 19.96
CA ALA A 763 21.97 21.49 19.75
C ALA A 763 21.65 20.59 18.57
N THR A 764 20.62 19.75 18.61
CA THR A 764 20.39 18.76 17.52
C THR A 764 18.94 18.56 17.09
N ALA A 765 18.87 17.84 15.96
CA ALA A 765 17.91 18.03 14.90
C ALA A 765 17.96 16.73 14.05
N GLY A 766 17.39 15.64 14.56
CA GLY A 766 17.33 14.39 13.79
C GLY A 766 16.11 14.32 12.87
N ASP A 767 15.66 13.12 12.55
CA ASP A 767 14.29 12.85 12.11
C ASP A 767 13.30 13.23 13.22
N ASP A 768 13.53 12.72 14.43
CA ASP A 768 13.53 13.41 15.74
C ASP A 768 12.62 14.58 16.15
N GLU A 769 12.37 15.58 15.28
CA GLU A 769 11.65 16.87 15.49
C GLU A 769 11.90 17.73 16.73
N THR A 770 12.61 17.21 17.71
CA THR A 770 12.58 17.69 19.07
C THR A 770 13.87 18.43 19.26
N VAL A 771 13.78 19.74 19.49
CA VAL A 771 15.02 20.52 19.51
C VAL A 771 15.71 20.39 20.84
N ARG A 772 17.02 20.31 20.71
CA ARG A 772 17.88 19.93 21.79
C ARG A 772 19.12 20.79 21.87
N ILE A 773 19.87 20.67 22.97
CA ILE A 773 20.62 21.68 23.72
C ILE A 773 21.53 21.03 24.85
N TRP A 774 22.34 19.95 24.71
CA TRP A 774 22.94 19.16 25.84
C TRP A 774 24.35 19.57 26.26
N ASP A 775 24.93 18.82 27.20
CA ASP A 775 26.36 18.52 27.21
C ASP A 775 26.95 18.47 25.83
N LEU A 776 27.79 19.45 25.64
CA LEU A 776 29.13 19.06 25.36
C LEU A 776 29.75 18.35 26.55
N SER A 777 30.45 19.11 27.37
CA SER A 777 31.53 18.73 28.28
C SER A 777 31.71 17.36 28.97
N THR A 778 30.82 16.34 29.08
CA THR A 778 31.08 15.21 30.05
C THR A 778 30.46 13.61 29.82
N GLY A 779 29.27 14.20 29.27
CA GLY A 779 28.13 13.93 28.30
C GLY A 779 26.76 13.21 28.63
N ALA A 780 25.57 13.86 28.88
CA ALA A 780 24.43 13.11 29.58
C ALA A 780 22.76 13.09 29.68
N ASN A 781 21.70 13.14 28.80
CA ASN A 781 20.16 13.38 28.85
C ASN A 781 19.29 14.48 29.66
N ASP A 782 19.01 15.72 29.18
CA ASP A 782 18.23 16.78 29.92
C ASP A 782 16.66 17.11 29.63
N TYR A 783 16.19 18.31 29.12
CA TYR A 783 14.79 18.78 28.75
C TYR A 783 14.30 18.00 27.49
N THR A 784 13.26 18.44 26.77
CA THR A 784 13.39 18.58 25.31
C THR A 784 12.43 19.63 24.79
N LEU A 785 12.78 20.28 23.69
CA LEU A 785 12.03 21.40 23.14
C LEU A 785 11.09 20.89 22.07
N SER A 786 10.00 20.32 22.58
CA SER A 786 9.01 19.59 21.81
C SER A 786 7.95 20.52 21.24
N GLY A 787 7.54 20.23 20.01
CA GLY A 787 6.66 21.09 19.23
C GLY A 787 7.39 21.86 18.14
N HIS A 788 8.14 21.17 17.29
CA HIS A 788 8.08 21.37 15.83
C HIS A 788 7.20 20.29 15.23
N THR A 789 6.64 20.49 14.03
CA THR A 789 5.86 19.47 13.28
C THR A 789 6.63 18.98 12.03
N GLY A 790 7.95 18.92 12.11
CA GLY A 790 8.88 18.64 11.00
C GLY A 790 10.24 18.21 11.60
N PRO A 791 11.00 17.29 10.98
CA PRO A 791 12.33 16.94 11.45
C PRO A 791 13.11 18.23 11.50
N VAL A 792 13.95 18.40 12.51
CA VAL A 792 14.60 19.69 12.65
C VAL A 792 15.85 19.64 11.77
N ASN A 793 15.90 20.52 10.78
CA ASN A 793 16.91 20.51 9.71
C ASN A 793 18.04 21.50 10.00
N ALA A 794 17.80 22.45 10.90
CA ALA A 794 18.79 23.25 11.60
C ALA A 794 18.15 23.93 12.82
N LEU A 795 19.02 24.51 13.64
CA LEU A 795 18.69 25.25 14.84
C LEU A 795 19.69 26.41 14.97
N VAL A 796 19.47 27.31 15.93
CA VAL A 796 20.46 28.29 16.37
C VAL A 796 19.97 29.02 17.62
N GLU A 797 20.85 29.55 18.45
CA GLU A 797 20.49 30.53 19.48
C GLU A 797 20.29 31.95 18.92
N LEU A 798 19.49 32.74 19.65
CA LEU A 798 19.06 34.10 19.32
C LEU A 798 19.16 35.05 20.51
N SER A 799 19.05 36.36 20.27
CA SER A 799 18.80 37.34 21.35
C SER A 799 17.90 38.50 20.87
N LEU A 800 16.74 38.66 21.51
CA LEU A 800 15.71 39.65 21.18
C LEU A 800 15.51 40.60 22.37
N GLY A 801 15.61 41.92 22.15
CA GLY A 801 15.27 42.92 23.17
C GLY A 801 16.06 42.83 24.49
N GLY A 802 17.26 42.26 24.47
CA GLY A 802 18.08 42.03 25.68
C GLY A 802 17.76 40.74 26.45
N ARG A 803 17.09 39.78 25.81
CA ARG A 803 16.88 38.42 26.32
C ARG A 803 17.29 37.39 25.27
N THR A 804 17.99 36.34 25.67
CA THR A 804 18.28 35.18 24.81
C THR A 804 16.97 34.47 24.43
N PHE A 805 16.93 33.89 23.22
CA PHE A 805 15.89 32.99 22.73
C PHE A 805 16.56 31.82 21.97
N LEU A 806 15.87 30.70 21.76
CA LEU A 806 16.27 29.68 20.80
C LEU A 806 15.46 29.83 19.51
N ALA A 807 16.08 29.57 18.37
CA ALA A 807 15.43 29.35 17.08
C ALA A 807 15.58 27.92 16.58
N THR A 808 14.54 27.46 15.91
CA THR A 808 14.40 26.07 15.45
C THR A 808 13.71 26.06 14.08
N VAL A 809 14.14 25.18 13.16
CA VAL A 809 13.63 25.13 11.77
C VAL A 809 13.63 23.74 11.14
N SER A 810 12.58 23.48 10.37
CA SER A 810 11.94 22.16 10.32
C SER A 810 11.23 21.93 8.97
N ASP A 811 10.89 20.68 8.60
CA ASP A 811 9.96 20.44 7.47
C ASP A 811 8.59 21.10 7.70
N ASP A 812 8.28 21.58 8.91
CA ASP A 812 7.01 22.23 9.24
C ASP A 812 6.80 23.61 8.63
N GLU A 813 7.63 24.03 7.67
CA GLU A 813 7.59 25.33 6.98
C GLU A 813 7.59 26.54 7.94
N THR A 814 7.82 26.29 9.24
CA THR A 814 7.81 27.28 10.30
C THR A 814 9.16 27.42 10.95
N VAL A 815 9.22 28.50 11.72
CA VAL A 815 10.35 28.94 12.49
C VAL A 815 9.80 29.19 13.89
N ARG A 816 10.33 28.49 14.89
CA ARG A 816 9.82 28.59 16.27
C ARG A 816 10.87 29.19 17.19
N ILE A 817 10.39 29.99 18.14
CA ILE A 817 11.19 30.86 19.00
C ILE A 817 10.86 30.54 20.46
N TRP A 818 11.84 30.10 21.24
CA TRP A 818 11.66 29.59 22.61
C TRP A 818 12.45 30.44 23.61
N ASP A 819 11.96 30.63 24.84
CA ASP A 819 12.63 31.42 25.90
C ASP A 819 13.56 30.49 26.71
N PRO A 820 14.91 30.51 26.58
CA PRO A 820 15.84 29.58 27.23
C PRO A 820 16.06 29.84 28.74
N VAL A 821 15.21 30.64 29.38
CA VAL A 821 15.12 30.73 30.84
C VAL A 821 13.97 29.86 31.37
N THR A 822 12.93 29.66 30.57
CA THR A 822 11.72 28.88 30.90
C THR A 822 11.48 27.67 29.99
N TRP A 823 12.19 27.63 28.87
CA TRP A 823 12.09 26.75 27.71
C TRP A 823 10.68 26.64 27.12
N THR A 824 9.94 27.75 27.19
CA THR A 824 8.58 27.88 26.66
C THR A 824 8.54 28.53 25.28
N LEU A 825 7.65 28.04 24.42
CA LEU A 825 7.41 28.59 23.07
C LEU A 825 6.88 30.03 23.15
N THR A 826 7.66 30.98 22.64
CA THR A 826 7.37 32.41 22.67
C THR A 826 6.73 32.91 21.38
N ALA A 827 7.16 32.40 20.21
CA ALA A 827 6.59 32.77 18.91
C ALA A 827 6.71 31.65 17.86
N VAL A 828 5.81 31.66 16.88
CA VAL A 828 5.84 30.83 15.67
C VAL A 828 5.71 31.74 14.46
N LEU A 829 6.65 31.63 13.53
CA LEU A 829 6.74 32.42 12.31
C LEU A 829 6.48 31.49 11.12
N LYS A 830 5.59 31.89 10.20
CA LYS A 830 5.08 31.03 9.11
C LYS A 830 5.08 31.76 7.77
N GLY A 831 5.54 31.09 6.72
CA GLY A 831 5.47 31.60 5.34
C GLY A 831 6.58 31.15 4.39
N HIS A 832 7.44 30.21 4.78
CA HIS A 832 8.14 29.39 3.78
C HIS A 832 7.13 28.50 3.03
N ALA A 833 7.51 28.05 1.83
CA ALA A 833 6.70 27.20 0.94
C ALA A 833 7.38 25.85 0.67
N GLY A 834 8.06 25.34 1.70
CA GLY A 834 8.87 24.12 1.71
C GLY A 834 9.69 24.08 3.00
N TRP A 835 10.38 22.96 3.27
CA TRP A 835 11.11 22.74 4.51
C TRP A 835 12.06 23.90 4.84
N VAL A 836 12.09 24.35 6.09
CA VAL A 836 13.04 25.38 6.53
C VAL A 836 14.27 24.66 7.05
N ASN A 837 15.41 24.79 6.37
CA ASN A 837 16.61 24.04 6.71
C ASN A 837 17.64 24.89 7.48
N ALA A 838 17.30 26.14 7.81
CA ALA A 838 18.30 27.19 8.07
C ALA A 838 17.74 28.41 8.86
N ILE A 839 18.43 28.93 9.90
CA ILE A 839 17.95 30.07 10.73
C ILE A 839 19.02 30.95 11.45
N SER A 840 18.72 32.23 11.78
CA SER A 840 19.45 33.12 12.73
C SER A 840 18.71 34.42 13.16
N THR A 841 19.22 35.18 14.16
CA THR A 841 18.70 36.53 14.56
C THR A 841 19.59 37.66 14.08
N VAL A 842 18.99 38.65 13.44
CA VAL A 842 19.66 39.79 12.82
C VAL A 842 19.31 41.09 13.57
N PRO A 843 20.17 41.68 14.40
CA PRO A 843 19.94 43.02 14.93
C PRO A 843 19.90 44.06 13.81
N ALA A 844 18.86 44.89 13.78
CA ALA A 844 18.63 45.93 12.78
C ALA A 844 18.29 47.24 13.51
N GLY A 845 19.31 48.07 13.78
CA GLY A 845 19.20 49.23 14.65
C GLY A 845 18.78 48.84 16.08
N ASP A 846 17.79 49.54 16.63
CA ASP A 846 17.25 49.30 17.98
C ASP A 846 16.33 48.04 18.07
N ARG A 847 16.31 47.17 17.04
CA ARG A 847 15.46 45.96 16.96
C ARG A 847 16.27 44.71 16.68
N THR A 848 15.68 43.53 16.91
CA THR A 848 16.21 42.27 16.37
C THR A 848 15.16 41.58 15.50
N LEU A 849 15.55 41.23 14.27
CA LEU A 849 14.80 40.44 13.30
C LEU A 849 15.23 38.96 13.36
N ILE A 850 14.47 38.07 12.73
CA ILE A 850 14.86 36.66 12.51
C ILE A 850 14.97 36.39 11.01
N ALA A 851 15.95 35.58 10.60
CA ALA A 851 16.29 35.26 9.21
C ALA A 851 16.30 33.75 8.99
N THR A 852 15.65 33.28 7.91
CA THR A 852 15.26 31.86 7.77
C THR A 852 15.34 31.42 6.32
N GLY A 853 15.81 30.20 6.04
CA GLY A 853 16.09 29.72 4.68
C GLY A 853 15.48 28.35 4.38
N GLY A 854 14.89 28.21 3.19
CA GLY A 854 14.07 27.05 2.85
C GLY A 854 14.50 26.24 1.62
N ALA A 855 13.92 25.04 1.51
CA ALA A 855 13.91 24.20 0.32
C ALA A 855 13.16 24.86 -0.86
N ASP A 856 12.30 25.84 -0.56
CA ASP A 856 11.70 26.77 -1.54
C ASP A 856 12.72 27.69 -2.26
N ARG A 857 14.00 27.67 -1.82
CA ARG A 857 15.15 28.46 -2.32
C ARG A 857 15.13 29.93 -1.88
N THR A 858 14.31 30.27 -0.89
CA THR A 858 14.11 31.65 -0.42
C THR A 858 14.86 31.94 0.88
N LEU A 859 15.11 33.24 1.12
CA LEU A 859 15.42 33.80 2.43
C LEU A 859 14.22 34.64 2.89
N HIS A 860 13.71 34.37 4.09
CA HIS A 860 12.70 35.18 4.75
C HIS A 860 13.26 35.96 5.94
N LEU A 861 12.72 37.16 6.15
CA LEU A 861 13.01 38.05 7.28
C LEU A 861 11.73 38.35 8.07
N TRP A 862 11.83 38.35 9.40
CA TRP A 862 10.70 38.46 10.31
C TRP A 862 10.94 39.52 11.39
N ASP A 863 9.99 40.44 11.59
CA ASP A 863 9.95 41.37 12.75
C ASP A 863 9.07 40.75 13.87
N PRO A 864 9.67 40.30 15.00
CA PRO A 864 8.93 39.60 16.06
C PRO A 864 8.06 40.53 16.91
N GLU A 865 8.31 41.85 16.92
CA GLU A 865 7.52 42.82 17.69
C GLU A 865 6.22 43.18 16.96
N ASN A 866 6.28 43.34 15.64
CA ASN A 866 5.20 43.89 14.83
C ASN A 866 4.34 42.84 14.12
N ARG A 867 4.71 41.55 14.20
CA ARG A 867 4.02 40.41 13.54
C ARG A 867 3.81 40.58 12.03
N LEU A 868 4.70 41.31 11.37
CA LEU A 868 4.67 41.54 9.92
C LEU A 868 5.76 40.72 9.24
N HIS A 869 5.36 39.95 8.23
CA HIS A 869 6.26 39.22 7.33
C HIS A 869 6.88 40.20 6.32
N SER A 870 8.20 40.38 6.37
CA SER A 870 8.94 41.33 5.53
C SER A 870 9.61 40.67 4.32
N GLN A 871 8.76 40.30 3.36
CA GLN A 871 9.08 39.86 1.98
C GLN A 871 9.81 38.51 1.80
N ASN A 872 9.21 37.66 0.97
CA ASN A 872 9.90 36.64 0.19
C ASN A 872 10.86 37.30 -0.81
N LYS A 873 12.09 36.78 -0.89
CA LYS A 873 13.09 37.18 -1.89
C LYS A 873 13.78 35.95 -2.49
N GLU A 874 13.50 35.72 -3.78
CA GLU A 874 14.21 34.75 -4.62
C GLU A 874 15.67 35.20 -4.85
N GLY A 875 16.60 34.25 -4.92
CA GLY A 875 17.99 34.57 -5.28
C GLY A 875 18.96 33.40 -5.24
N HIS A 876 18.79 32.46 -4.31
CA HIS A 876 19.46 31.16 -4.39
C HIS A 876 18.85 30.29 -5.49
N ILE A 877 19.68 29.45 -6.11
CA ILE A 877 19.25 28.56 -7.20
C ILE A 877 18.89 27.17 -6.66
N GLY A 878 19.56 26.73 -5.59
CA GLY A 878 19.28 25.54 -4.81
C GLY A 878 18.61 25.85 -3.47
N ALA A 879 18.26 24.79 -2.72
CA ALA A 879 17.70 24.91 -1.38
C ALA A 879 18.70 25.60 -0.42
N VAL A 880 18.20 26.43 0.49
CA VAL A 880 19.04 27.08 1.52
C VAL A 880 19.13 26.15 2.73
N HIS A 881 20.36 25.80 3.15
CA HIS A 881 20.64 24.72 4.11
C HIS A 881 21.29 25.15 5.43
N LYS A 882 21.84 26.37 5.54
CA LYS A 882 22.15 27.03 6.82
C LYS A 882 22.00 28.55 6.67
N VAL A 883 21.63 29.25 7.74
CA VAL A 883 21.55 30.73 7.80
C VAL A 883 22.33 31.16 9.04
N ARG A 884 22.88 32.37 9.01
CA ARG A 884 23.52 33.01 10.16
C ARG A 884 23.30 34.51 10.12
N ALA A 885 23.43 35.18 11.25
CA ALA A 885 23.54 36.63 11.30
C ALA A 885 24.92 37.04 11.78
N ILE A 886 25.35 38.26 11.43
CA ILE A 886 26.70 38.75 11.70
C ILE A 886 26.62 40.23 12.06
N CYS A 887 26.83 40.52 13.34
CA CYS A 887 26.63 41.84 13.94
C CYS A 887 28.00 42.51 14.13
N THR A 888 28.32 43.51 13.31
CA THR A 888 29.62 44.18 13.33
C THR A 888 29.57 45.47 14.16
N SER A 889 30.69 46.18 14.27
CA SER A 889 30.72 47.52 14.87
C SER A 889 30.17 48.62 13.95
N SER A 890 29.80 48.30 12.70
CA SER A 890 29.33 49.25 11.68
C SER A 890 27.95 48.93 11.08
N ARG A 891 27.57 47.65 10.95
CA ARG A 891 26.26 47.21 10.42
C ARG A 891 26.00 45.73 10.78
N THR A 892 24.88 45.18 10.33
CA THR A 892 24.56 43.76 10.48
C THR A 892 24.33 43.12 9.11
N PHE A 893 24.63 41.83 9.00
CA PHE A 893 24.37 40.99 7.83
C PHE A 893 23.58 39.74 8.19
N ILE A 894 22.96 39.12 7.19
CA ILE A 894 22.60 37.70 7.18
C ILE A 894 23.61 36.95 6.30
N ALA A 895 24.20 35.84 6.74
CA ALA A 895 24.78 34.83 5.87
C ALA A 895 23.75 33.74 5.54
N THR A 896 23.72 33.23 4.32
CA THR A 896 22.99 32.01 3.94
C THR A 896 23.90 31.08 3.16
N ALA A 897 23.80 29.78 3.39
CA ALA A 897 24.51 28.74 2.65
C ALA A 897 23.50 27.81 1.96
N SER A 898 23.78 27.38 0.73
CA SER A 898 22.82 26.66 -0.12
C SER A 898 23.47 25.49 -0.87
N SER A 899 22.64 24.58 -1.39
CA SER A 899 23.03 23.56 -2.36
C SER A 899 23.38 24.12 -3.75
N ASP A 900 23.37 25.44 -3.94
CA ASP A 900 24.06 26.10 -5.07
C ASP A 900 25.56 26.37 -4.82
N GLU A 901 26.15 25.77 -3.78
CA GLU A 901 27.57 25.88 -3.35
C GLU A 901 28.03 27.30 -2.94
N THR A 902 27.11 28.28 -2.92
CA THR A 902 27.41 29.65 -2.48
C THR A 902 27.07 29.87 -1.00
N VAL A 903 27.88 30.71 -0.35
CA VAL A 903 27.48 31.42 0.87
C VAL A 903 27.23 32.88 0.50
N ARG A 904 26.12 33.48 0.92
CA ARG A 904 25.74 34.85 0.53
C ARG A 904 25.52 35.74 1.74
N LEU A 905 26.07 36.96 1.71
CA LEU A 905 25.77 38.00 2.69
C LEU A 905 24.66 38.90 2.19
N TRP A 906 23.63 39.10 3.01
CA TRP A 906 22.48 39.95 2.75
C TRP A 906 22.44 41.09 3.77
N ASP A 907 22.03 42.26 3.30
CA ASP A 907 21.74 43.43 4.13
C ASP A 907 20.30 43.32 4.68
N PRO A 908 20.07 43.42 6.00
CA PRO A 908 18.75 43.21 6.60
C PRO A 908 17.75 44.37 6.38
N GLU A 909 18.23 45.59 6.18
CA GLU A 909 17.35 46.76 6.03
C GLU A 909 16.79 46.89 4.61
N THR A 910 17.61 46.55 3.62
CA THR A 910 17.26 46.56 2.19
C THR A 910 16.82 45.18 1.68
N GLY A 911 17.25 44.10 2.35
CA GLY A 911 17.10 42.72 1.88
C GLY A 911 17.69 42.53 0.49
N GLN A 912 18.93 42.95 0.26
CA GLN A 912 19.70 42.68 -0.96
C GLN A 912 20.95 41.88 -0.63
N ALA A 913 21.37 40.98 -1.54
CA ALA A 913 22.66 40.32 -1.45
C ALA A 913 23.79 41.33 -1.71
N VAL A 914 24.65 41.52 -0.72
CA VAL A 914 25.80 42.45 -0.73
C VAL A 914 27.05 41.74 -1.24
N HIS A 915 27.25 40.50 -0.82
CA HIS A 915 28.40 39.67 -1.19
C HIS A 915 27.94 38.24 -1.50
N VAL A 916 28.61 37.61 -2.46
CA VAL A 916 28.47 36.17 -2.75
C VAL A 916 29.88 35.58 -2.62
N PHE A 917 30.00 34.54 -1.80
CA PHE A 917 31.15 33.67 -1.70
C PHE A 917 30.85 32.43 -2.53
N ASP A 918 31.38 32.37 -3.75
CA ASP A 918 31.32 31.19 -4.60
C ASP A 918 32.32 30.13 -4.13
N SER A 919 32.09 28.86 -4.49
CA SER A 919 33.04 27.75 -4.28
C SER A 919 33.43 27.48 -2.82
N VAL A 920 32.49 27.60 -1.88
CA VAL A 920 32.72 27.31 -0.45
C VAL A 920 32.58 25.81 -0.14
N GLY A 921 31.91 25.05 -1.02
CA GLY A 921 31.61 23.63 -0.86
C GLY A 921 30.43 23.36 0.07
N HIS A 922 30.17 22.08 0.38
CA HIS A 922 29.07 21.69 1.27
C HIS A 922 29.26 22.29 2.67
N VAL A 923 28.46 23.30 3.02
CA VAL A 923 28.40 23.86 4.38
C VAL A 923 27.48 23.00 5.23
N ARG A 924 27.95 22.64 6.43
CA ARG A 924 27.23 21.73 7.34
C ARG A 924 26.75 22.41 8.61
N ALA A 925 27.42 23.48 9.05
CA ALA A 925 26.89 24.40 10.06
C ALA A 925 27.54 25.79 9.98
N LEU A 926 27.03 26.74 10.77
CA LEU A 926 27.49 28.14 10.83
C LEU A 926 27.47 28.67 12.28
N SER A 927 28.55 29.29 12.77
CA SER A 927 28.58 29.99 14.08
C SER A 927 28.99 31.47 13.97
N THR A 928 28.88 32.21 15.07
CA THR A 928 29.51 33.53 15.25
C THR A 928 30.49 33.49 16.40
N VAL A 929 31.61 34.16 16.20
CA VAL A 929 32.68 34.37 17.16
C VAL A 929 32.71 35.85 17.51
N HIS A 930 32.51 36.20 18.77
CA HIS A 930 32.66 37.57 19.25
C HIS A 930 34.03 37.73 19.90
N THR A 931 34.97 38.38 19.21
CA THR A 931 36.28 38.73 19.76
C THR A 931 36.26 40.12 20.38
N SER A 932 37.26 40.46 21.19
CA SER A 932 37.45 41.81 21.76
C SER A 932 37.69 42.92 20.72
N HIS A 933 37.78 42.60 19.43
CA HIS A 933 38.03 43.57 18.36
C HIS A 933 36.98 43.55 17.22
N GLN A 934 36.34 42.40 16.96
CA GLN A 934 35.42 42.18 15.83
C GLN A 934 34.54 40.93 15.99
N THR A 935 33.39 40.90 15.32
CA THR A 935 32.57 39.69 15.17
C THR A 935 32.98 38.95 13.90
N LEU A 936 33.25 37.65 14.02
CA LEU A 936 33.65 36.76 12.92
C LEU A 936 32.54 35.76 12.61
N LEU A 937 32.37 35.45 11.33
CA LEU A 937 31.51 34.35 10.87
C LEU A 937 32.33 33.06 10.80
N ALA A 938 31.91 32.03 11.53
CA ALA A 938 32.47 30.69 11.45
C ALA A 938 31.67 29.87 10.41
N ILE A 939 32.31 29.53 9.29
CA ILE A 939 31.74 28.69 8.22
C ILE A 939 32.38 27.31 8.27
N THR A 940 31.56 26.26 8.23
CA THR A 940 31.98 24.89 8.56
C THR A 940 31.40 23.91 7.55
N GLY A 941 32.15 22.88 7.11
CA GLY A 941 31.84 22.31 5.81
C GLY A 941 32.45 20.96 5.40
N GLY A 942 32.69 20.80 4.11
CA GLY A 942 33.16 19.56 3.49
C GLY A 942 34.50 19.09 4.05
N ASP A 943 35.41 20.04 4.21
CA ASP A 943 36.86 19.93 4.23
C ASP A 943 37.48 19.82 5.63
N SER A 944 36.73 19.20 6.55
CA SER A 944 37.12 19.02 7.95
C SER A 944 37.22 20.33 8.76
N SER A 945 37.07 21.51 8.13
CA SER A 945 37.47 22.78 8.75
C SER A 945 36.33 23.66 9.25
N THR A 946 36.74 24.73 9.93
CA THR A 946 35.92 25.92 10.17
C THR A 946 36.79 27.13 9.93
N LYS A 947 36.30 27.96 9.02
CA LYS A 947 36.96 29.16 8.55
C LYS A 947 36.30 30.35 9.21
N LEU A 948 37.09 31.21 9.84
CA LEU A 948 36.63 32.46 10.43
C LEU A 948 36.80 33.58 9.40
N TRP A 949 35.70 34.27 9.08
CA TRP A 949 35.62 35.32 8.07
C TRP A 949 35.25 36.68 8.69
N ASP A 950 35.83 37.75 8.13
CA ASP A 950 35.34 39.12 8.31
C ASP A 950 34.12 39.36 7.39
N PRO A 951 32.94 39.65 7.95
CA PRO A 951 31.76 39.99 7.16
C PRO A 951 31.82 41.35 6.45
N GLU A 952 32.63 42.32 6.93
CA GLU A 952 32.67 43.67 6.35
C GLU A 952 33.44 43.73 5.04
N THR A 953 34.63 43.10 5.02
CA THR A 953 35.50 43.08 3.83
C THR A 953 35.32 41.85 2.96
N ALA A 954 34.52 40.87 3.40
CA ALA A 954 34.36 39.57 2.77
C ALA A 954 35.71 38.80 2.64
N THR A 955 36.54 38.85 3.68
CA THR A 955 37.87 38.19 3.70
C THR A 955 37.98 37.11 4.78
N GLN A 956 38.77 36.07 4.51
CA GLN A 956 39.06 35.02 5.50
C GLN A 956 40.19 35.48 6.43
N ILE A 957 40.02 35.28 7.75
CA ILE A 957 41.00 35.66 8.78
C ILE A 957 41.73 34.41 9.30
N PHE A 958 40.99 33.36 9.67
CA PHE A 958 41.58 32.10 10.14
C PHE A 958 40.99 30.90 9.39
N SER A 959 41.78 29.84 9.25
CA SER A 959 41.28 28.47 9.16
C SER A 959 41.78 27.79 10.41
N LEU A 960 40.86 27.51 11.33
CA LEU A 960 41.20 26.79 12.54
C LEU A 960 41.46 25.31 12.16
N GLY A 961 42.36 24.55 12.82
CA GLY A 961 42.54 23.14 12.43
C GLY A 961 43.73 22.27 12.92
N SER A 962 43.42 21.08 13.50
CA SER A 962 44.33 20.00 13.99
C SER A 962 43.65 18.73 14.62
N HIS A 963 42.34 18.73 14.86
CA HIS A 963 41.38 17.59 14.89
C HIS A 963 41.35 17.06 13.45
N VAL A 964 40.78 15.88 13.13
CA VAL A 964 40.81 15.41 11.75
C VAL A 964 39.60 14.65 11.05
N GLY A 965 38.73 13.84 11.68
CA GLY A 965 37.37 13.27 11.35
C GLY A 965 36.11 13.79 12.19
N ALA A 966 34.93 14.18 11.73
CA ALA A 966 34.23 15.37 12.26
C ALA A 966 33.37 15.22 13.48
N VAL A 967 32.10 15.59 13.33
CA VAL A 967 31.45 16.82 13.81
C VAL A 967 30.22 16.98 12.99
N ASN A 968 29.18 17.47 13.65
CA ASN A 968 27.89 17.68 13.09
C ASN A 968 27.31 19.01 13.61
N ALA A 969 28.01 19.75 14.50
CA ALA A 969 27.44 20.85 15.28
C ALA A 969 28.34 21.72 16.20
N LEU A 970 27.76 22.81 16.76
CA LEU A 970 28.42 24.00 17.36
C LEU A 970 27.55 24.83 18.34
N ALA A 971 27.90 24.78 19.63
CA ALA A 971 27.35 25.48 20.80
C ALA A 971 27.84 26.92 21.09
N ALA A 972 27.23 27.53 22.11
CA ALA A 972 27.71 28.73 22.82
C ALA A 972 27.70 28.51 24.36
N VAL A 973 28.54 29.24 25.13
CA VAL A 973 28.56 29.25 26.61
C VAL A 973 28.92 30.64 27.13
N SER A 974 28.87 30.78 28.45
CA SER A 974 29.76 31.66 29.19
C SER A 974 30.51 30.89 30.29
N LEU A 975 31.71 30.34 30.03
CA LEU A 975 32.49 29.65 31.08
C LEU A 975 33.21 30.75 31.88
N GLY A 976 32.71 31.03 33.09
CA GLY A 976 33.26 32.07 33.96
C GLY A 976 33.20 33.49 33.37
N GLY A 977 32.17 33.79 32.55
CA GLY A 977 32.01 35.11 31.93
C GLY A 977 32.70 35.29 30.58
N ARG A 978 33.22 34.22 29.95
CA ARG A 978 33.80 34.22 28.60
C ARG A 978 33.04 33.27 27.68
N THR A 979 32.73 33.72 26.46
CA THR A 979 32.16 32.85 25.43
C THR A 979 33.25 32.06 24.73
N PHE A 980 33.07 30.74 24.69
CA PHE A 980 33.88 29.79 23.95
C PHE A 980 33.00 29.21 22.83
N LEU A 981 33.62 28.79 21.73
CA LEU A 981 32.98 27.88 20.80
C LEU A 981 33.24 26.47 21.30
N VAL A 982 32.22 25.61 21.33
CA VAL A 982 32.31 24.20 21.72
C VAL A 982 31.30 23.42 20.91
N THR A 983 31.58 22.18 20.61
CA THR A 983 31.37 21.70 19.25
C THR A 983 31.55 20.19 19.23
N ALA A 984 30.76 19.50 18.42
CA ALA A 984 30.66 18.05 18.53
C ALA A 984 30.29 17.39 17.21
N SER A 985 30.72 16.15 17.04
CA SER A 985 32.13 15.77 16.91
C SER A 985 32.34 14.34 17.34
N SER A 986 33.26 13.61 16.71
CA SER A 986 32.93 12.23 16.35
C SER A 986 34.04 11.15 16.35
N ASP A 987 35.33 11.26 16.73
CA ASP A 987 36.11 12.13 17.62
C ASP A 987 35.51 12.16 19.03
N ASN A 988 34.29 12.65 19.14
CA ASN A 988 33.23 12.29 20.09
C ASN A 988 33.48 12.49 21.57
N THR A 989 34.67 12.93 21.88
CA THR A 989 34.80 14.33 22.20
C THR A 989 33.79 15.25 21.46
N VAL A 990 32.66 15.51 22.10
CA VAL A 990 32.60 16.77 22.85
C VAL A 990 33.99 17.40 23.00
N ARG A 991 34.39 18.55 22.35
CA ARG A 991 36.76 20.23 22.21
C ARG A 991 36.72 21.90 22.39
N ILE A 992 37.10 22.54 23.51
CA ILE A 992 36.80 23.97 23.81
C ILE A 992 37.75 25.02 23.20
N TRP A 993 37.24 26.11 22.58
CA TRP A 993 38.05 27.16 21.93
C TRP A 993 38.16 28.50 22.64
N ASP A 994 39.36 29.08 22.64
CA ASP A 994 39.51 30.54 22.58
C ASP A 994 39.41 30.99 21.11
N PRO A 995 38.38 31.77 20.72
CA PRO A 995 38.16 32.15 19.33
C PRO A 995 38.76 33.51 18.97
N GLU A 996 39.49 34.16 19.90
CA GLU A 996 40.30 35.36 19.62
C GLU A 996 41.66 34.98 19.02
N THR A 997 42.26 33.90 19.54
CA THR A 997 43.55 33.37 19.05
C THR A 997 43.38 32.18 18.11
N GLY A 998 42.28 31.43 18.25
CA GLY A 998 42.08 30.15 17.55
C GLY A 998 42.71 28.95 18.29
N ASP A 999 42.78 29.00 19.62
CA ASP A 999 43.50 28.02 20.45
C ASP A 999 42.60 26.99 21.16
N GLN A 1000 43.30 25.96 21.64
CA GLN A 1000 42.89 24.82 22.47
C GLN A 1000 42.76 25.25 23.98
N VAL A 1001 41.53 25.32 24.52
CA VAL A 1001 41.14 25.44 25.95
C VAL A 1001 40.81 24.13 26.73
N ARG A 1002 40.08 23.10 26.22
CA ARG A 1002 39.73 21.83 26.93
C ARG A 1002 39.22 20.66 26.04
N SER A 1003 39.60 19.40 26.32
CA SER A 1003 39.04 18.16 25.70
C SER A 1003 38.26 17.30 26.72
N LEU A 1004 37.20 16.57 26.30
CA LEU A 1004 36.17 16.03 27.22
C LEU A 1004 35.59 14.70 26.71
N GLU A 1005 35.74 13.64 27.49
CA GLU A 1005 35.89 12.27 26.99
C GLU A 1005 35.23 11.26 27.94
N GLY A 1006 34.48 10.28 27.42
CA GLY A 1006 33.84 9.26 28.28
C GLY A 1006 32.73 8.40 27.69
N HIS A 1007 32.32 8.63 26.44
CA HIS A 1007 31.13 8.01 25.83
C HIS A 1007 31.52 6.81 24.90
N GLU A 1008 30.63 5.91 24.45
CA GLU A 1008 30.95 4.67 23.70
C GLU A 1008 30.36 4.42 22.26
N ALA A 1009 29.25 5.02 21.75
CA ALA A 1009 28.98 5.16 20.27
C ALA A 1009 28.59 6.62 19.83
N PRO A 1010 28.93 7.18 18.64
CA PRO A 1010 29.08 8.66 18.36
C PRO A 1010 27.86 9.66 18.18
N VAL A 1011 28.03 11.01 18.42
CA VAL A 1011 26.96 12.08 18.50
C VAL A 1011 25.95 12.22 17.40
N THR A 1012 24.74 11.83 17.74
CA THR A 1012 23.54 12.27 17.04
C THR A 1012 23.02 13.59 17.61
N ALA A 1013 22.96 13.71 18.94
CA ALA A 1013 21.93 14.47 19.64
C ALA A 1013 22.48 15.42 20.69
N LEU A 1014 21.69 16.42 21.11
CA LEU A 1014 21.82 17.38 22.24
C LEU A 1014 20.52 17.41 23.16
N THR A 1015 20.35 18.19 24.28
CA THR A 1015 19.19 18.72 25.13
C THR A 1015 19.59 19.26 26.56
N THR A 1016 19.05 20.38 27.13
CA THR A 1016 19.38 21.16 28.44
C THR A 1016 18.43 20.89 29.63
N VAL A 1017 18.67 20.92 30.97
CA VAL A 1017 17.56 20.82 32.02
C VAL A 1017 17.89 21.45 33.36
N SER A 1018 16.89 22.13 33.91
CA SER A 1018 16.79 22.54 35.31
C SER A 1018 16.43 21.38 36.24
N LEU A 1019 17.41 20.57 36.67
CA LEU A 1019 17.25 19.70 37.84
C LEU A 1019 17.59 20.52 39.09
N GLY A 1020 16.58 20.77 39.93
CA GLY A 1020 16.72 21.56 41.15
C GLY A 1020 17.15 23.03 40.96
N GLY A 1021 17.08 23.57 39.73
CA GLY A 1021 17.50 24.94 39.41
C GLY A 1021 18.88 25.05 38.76
N HIS A 1022 19.65 23.96 38.66
CA HIS A 1022 20.89 23.93 37.88
C HIS A 1022 20.56 23.47 36.47
N THR A 1023 20.94 24.26 35.45
CA THR A 1023 20.89 23.80 34.06
C THR A 1023 22.05 22.83 33.88
N PHE A 1024 21.82 21.52 33.98
CA PHE A 1024 22.88 20.60 33.60
C PHE A 1024 23.05 20.60 32.08
N LEU A 1025 24.15 19.95 31.68
CA LEU A 1025 24.54 19.65 30.32
C LEU A 1025 24.54 18.12 30.16
N VAL A 1026 23.60 17.49 29.44
CA VAL A 1026 23.28 16.06 29.65
C VAL A 1026 22.75 15.51 28.27
N THR A 1027 23.27 14.80 27.19
CA THR A 1027 23.95 13.51 26.67
C THR A 1027 23.06 12.40 26.12
N ALA A 1028 23.66 11.29 25.69
CA ALA A 1028 23.20 10.62 24.51
C ALA A 1028 24.03 9.40 24.11
N SER A 1029 23.41 8.27 23.78
CA SER A 1029 24.05 7.32 22.88
C SER A 1029 23.24 6.26 22.16
N SER A 1030 23.90 5.73 21.13
CA SER A 1030 23.73 4.39 20.55
C SER A 1030 24.92 3.46 20.92
N ASP A 1031 25.70 3.84 21.96
CA ASP A 1031 25.93 2.92 23.08
C ASP A 1031 24.65 2.72 23.92
N ASN A 1032 23.52 3.25 23.44
CA ASN A 1032 22.14 3.07 23.88
C ASN A 1032 21.85 3.66 25.27
N THR A 1033 22.81 4.42 25.82
CA THR A 1033 22.66 5.20 27.06
C THR A 1033 22.16 6.61 26.79
N VAL A 1034 21.85 7.36 27.86
CA VAL A 1034 21.43 8.77 27.80
C VAL A 1034 21.65 9.28 29.24
N ARG A 1035 22.73 10.05 29.57
CA ARG A 1035 23.40 9.97 30.93
C ARG A 1035 22.83 10.85 32.14
N ILE A 1036 23.61 11.51 33.07
CA ILE A 1036 23.59 12.98 33.56
C ILE A 1036 25.05 13.48 33.87
N TRP A 1037 25.59 14.71 33.59
CA TRP A 1037 27.02 15.20 33.74
C TRP A 1037 27.07 16.80 33.83
N ASP A 1038 28.21 17.55 33.89
CA ASP A 1038 28.33 19.05 34.16
C ASP A 1038 29.43 19.97 33.45
N PRO A 1039 29.08 21.18 32.90
CA PRO A 1039 29.97 22.12 32.15
C PRO A 1039 31.25 22.60 32.79
N GLU A 1040 31.17 22.91 34.08
CA GLU A 1040 32.18 23.75 34.71
C GLU A 1040 33.39 22.90 35.11
N THR A 1041 33.17 21.59 35.27
CA THR A 1041 34.18 20.63 35.72
C THR A 1041 34.57 19.64 34.63
N GLY A 1042 33.59 19.06 33.92
CA GLY A 1042 33.77 17.85 33.12
C GLY A 1042 33.38 16.54 33.84
N ASP A 1043 32.50 16.56 34.86
CA ASP A 1043 32.17 15.38 35.70
C ASP A 1043 30.77 14.75 35.49
N GLN A 1044 30.71 13.41 35.48
CA GLN A 1044 29.48 12.61 35.37
C GLN A 1044 28.62 12.58 36.64
N VAL A 1045 27.32 12.83 36.47
CA VAL A 1045 26.23 12.92 37.47
C VAL A 1045 25.26 11.71 37.46
N ARG A 1046 25.04 10.98 36.34
CA ARG A 1046 24.17 9.78 36.19
C ARG A 1046 24.45 9.01 34.89
N SER A 1047 23.80 7.86 34.70
CA SER A 1047 23.50 7.23 33.40
C SER A 1047 22.02 6.79 33.37
N LEU A 1048 21.24 7.03 32.30
CA LEU A 1048 19.96 6.35 32.05
C LEU A 1048 20.20 5.27 30.99
N GLU A 1049 19.75 4.05 31.29
CA GLU A 1049 20.12 2.83 30.57
C GLU A 1049 18.91 1.93 30.39
N GLY A 1050 18.75 1.35 29.20
CA GLY A 1050 17.74 0.33 28.96
C GLY A 1050 17.34 0.12 27.51
N HIS A 1051 17.65 1.07 26.60
CA HIS A 1051 17.46 0.86 25.17
C HIS A 1051 18.39 -0.21 24.63
N GLU A 1052 17.88 -0.99 23.67
CA GLU A 1052 18.63 -2.10 23.08
C GLU A 1052 19.32 -1.72 21.77
N ALA A 1053 19.03 -0.53 21.21
CA ALA A 1053 19.48 -0.12 19.88
C ALA A 1053 19.56 1.42 19.67
N PRO A 1054 20.03 1.87 18.48
CA PRO A 1054 20.29 3.28 18.13
C PRO A 1054 19.13 4.27 17.98
N VAL A 1055 19.40 5.51 17.49
CA VAL A 1055 18.58 6.69 17.89
C VAL A 1055 18.70 8.13 17.17
N THR A 1056 17.62 8.68 16.45
CA THR A 1056 16.72 9.99 16.21
C THR A 1056 15.77 10.85 17.25
N ALA A 1057 14.49 10.65 17.62
CA ALA A 1057 13.67 11.43 18.63
C ALA A 1057 13.93 11.45 20.17
N LEU A 1058 13.39 12.42 20.95
CA LEU A 1058 13.28 12.43 22.45
C LEU A 1058 12.42 13.64 22.89
N THR A 1059 11.39 13.46 23.70
CA THR A 1059 10.51 14.56 24.12
C THR A 1059 10.33 14.64 25.64
N THR A 1060 9.58 15.62 26.13
CA THR A 1060 9.08 15.62 27.53
C THR A 1060 7.56 15.65 27.57
N VAL A 1061 6.98 14.92 28.52
CA VAL A 1061 5.53 14.85 28.72
C VAL A 1061 5.16 15.21 30.16
N SER A 1062 4.06 15.95 30.33
CA SER A 1062 3.48 16.14 31.66
C SER A 1062 2.35 15.13 31.89
N LEU A 1063 2.53 14.21 32.85
CA LEU A 1063 1.50 13.27 33.27
C LEU A 1063 1.14 13.56 34.73
N GLY A 1064 -0.13 13.87 35.00
CA GLY A 1064 -0.61 14.20 36.34
C GLY A 1064 0.03 15.45 36.99
N GLY A 1065 0.77 16.26 36.22
CA GLY A 1065 1.53 17.43 36.71
C GLY A 1065 3.02 17.19 36.96
N HIS A 1066 3.54 16.00 36.67
CA HIS A 1066 4.97 15.68 36.73
C HIS A 1066 5.58 15.61 35.33
N THR A 1067 6.80 16.14 35.16
CA THR A 1067 7.54 16.08 33.90
C THR A 1067 8.32 14.78 33.80
N PHE A 1068 8.07 14.02 32.73
CA PHE A 1068 8.82 12.82 32.39
C PHE A 1068 9.58 13.03 31.08
N LEU A 1069 10.78 12.48 31.01
CA LEU A 1069 11.51 12.26 29.77
C LEU A 1069 10.79 11.18 28.95
N VAL A 1070 10.71 11.35 27.64
CA VAL A 1070 10.17 10.34 26.73
C VAL A 1070 11.19 10.10 25.63
N THR A 1071 12.03 9.10 25.85
CA THR A 1071 12.76 8.49 24.74
C THR A 1071 11.81 7.59 23.96
N ALA A 1072 12.32 7.13 22.84
CA ALA A 1072 11.96 5.89 22.21
C ALA A 1072 13.28 5.19 21.83
N SER A 1073 13.36 4.36 20.80
CA SER A 1073 14.62 4.01 20.11
C SER A 1073 14.33 3.33 18.76
N SER A 1074 15.35 3.22 17.91
CA SER A 1074 15.39 2.28 16.79
C SER A 1074 15.26 0.81 17.26
N ASP A 1075 15.23 0.54 18.58
CA ASP A 1075 14.77 -0.70 19.21
C ASP A 1075 13.24 -0.92 19.07
N ASN A 1076 12.51 0.02 18.46
CA ASN A 1076 11.07 0.00 18.22
C ASN A 1076 10.25 0.14 19.54
N THR A 1077 10.81 0.75 20.58
CA THR A 1077 10.08 1.05 21.83
C THR A 1077 9.98 2.55 22.08
N VAL A 1078 8.88 3.02 22.68
CA VAL A 1078 8.80 4.34 23.33
C VAL A 1078 8.90 4.15 24.84
N ARG A 1079 9.77 4.88 25.53
CA ARG A 1079 9.98 4.75 26.98
C ARG A 1079 9.84 6.07 27.69
N ILE A 1080 9.12 6.03 28.81
CA ILE A 1080 8.86 7.20 29.66
C ILE A 1080 9.69 7.05 30.93
N TRP A 1081 10.46 8.07 31.33
CA TRP A 1081 11.41 8.05 32.45
C TRP A 1081 11.20 9.24 33.39
N ASP A 1082 11.48 9.02 34.68
CA ASP A 1082 11.59 10.08 35.67
C ASP A 1082 13.03 10.66 35.66
N PRO A 1083 13.24 11.96 35.36
CA PRO A 1083 14.58 12.56 35.31
C PRO A 1083 15.20 12.80 36.70
N GLU A 1084 14.40 12.87 37.77
CA GLU A 1084 14.90 13.06 39.14
C GLU A 1084 15.39 11.73 39.74
N THR A 1085 14.69 10.62 39.49
CA THR A 1085 15.09 9.30 40.01
C THR A 1085 15.93 8.50 39.04
N GLY A 1086 15.69 8.63 37.73
CA GLY A 1086 16.21 7.79 36.65
C GLY A 1086 15.38 6.53 36.35
N ASP A 1087 14.22 6.37 36.98
CA ASP A 1087 13.38 5.16 36.81
C ASP A 1087 12.58 5.17 35.51
N GLN A 1088 12.49 4.01 34.85
CA GLN A 1088 11.59 3.82 33.71
C GLN A 1088 10.14 3.58 34.17
N VAL A 1089 9.23 4.46 33.77
CA VAL A 1089 7.80 4.48 34.14
C VAL A 1089 6.95 3.61 33.21
N ARG A 1090 7.27 3.54 31.91
CA ARG A 1090 6.49 2.79 30.91
C ARG A 1090 7.31 2.43 29.67
N THR A 1091 6.93 1.33 29.01
CA THR A 1091 7.28 1.03 27.60
C THR A 1091 6.00 1.01 26.76
N LEU A 1092 6.03 1.60 25.56
CA LEU A 1092 5.10 1.33 24.46
C LEU A 1092 5.87 0.56 23.39
N HIS A 1093 5.25 -0.46 22.79
CA HIS A 1093 5.90 -1.28 21.76
C HIS A 1093 5.39 -0.90 20.37
N ASP A 1094 6.22 -0.24 19.59
CA ASP A 1094 6.14 -0.37 18.14
C ASP A 1094 6.48 -1.84 17.79
N ARG A 1095 5.86 -2.38 16.75
CA ARG A 1095 6.00 -3.79 16.36
C ARG A 1095 6.60 -3.97 14.97
N VAL A 1096 6.86 -2.89 14.23
CA VAL A 1096 7.12 -2.96 12.79
C VAL A 1096 8.17 -1.94 12.32
N SER A 1097 8.38 -0.84 13.03
CA SER A 1097 9.12 0.32 12.51
C SER A 1097 9.83 1.12 13.57
N GLY A 1098 10.99 1.68 13.18
CA GLY A 1098 11.63 2.75 13.92
C GLY A 1098 10.65 3.91 14.10
N VAL A 1099 10.70 4.49 15.30
CA VAL A 1099 10.05 5.77 15.57
C VAL A 1099 10.96 6.85 15.00
N VAL A 1100 10.36 7.79 14.30
CA VAL A 1100 10.97 9.06 13.91
C VAL A 1100 10.85 10.03 15.07
N ASP A 1101 9.63 10.38 15.52
CA ASP A 1101 9.36 11.23 16.69
C ASP A 1101 7.95 11.06 17.33
N LEU A 1102 7.54 11.99 18.20
CA LEU A 1102 6.92 11.81 19.51
C LEU A 1102 6.23 13.14 19.96
N ALA A 1103 4.98 13.36 19.54
CA ALA A 1103 4.21 14.54 19.95
C ALA A 1103 3.09 14.22 20.92
N THR A 1104 2.84 15.12 21.88
CA THR A 1104 1.77 14.95 22.88
C THR A 1104 0.50 15.68 22.43
N VAL A 1105 -0.59 14.93 22.21
CA VAL A 1105 -1.84 15.44 21.64
C VAL A 1105 -2.89 15.56 22.75
N GLN A 1106 -3.22 16.81 23.14
CA GLN A 1106 -4.24 17.04 24.16
C GLN A 1106 -5.65 17.11 23.53
N LEU A 1107 -6.50 16.14 23.85
CA LEU A 1107 -7.91 16.07 23.46
C LEU A 1107 -8.81 16.21 24.69
N GLY A 1108 -9.14 17.46 25.04
CA GLY A 1108 -9.89 17.79 26.25
C GLY A 1108 -9.07 17.47 27.51
N GLU A 1109 -9.60 16.61 28.37
CA GLU A 1109 -8.89 16.14 29.57
C GLU A 1109 -7.89 14.99 29.29
N ARG A 1110 -7.84 14.44 28.07
CA ARG A 1110 -6.96 13.31 27.71
C ARG A 1110 -5.68 13.76 27.03
N THR A 1111 -4.56 13.24 27.51
CA THR A 1111 -3.26 13.30 26.81
C THR A 1111 -3.06 12.02 26.01
N LEU A 1112 -2.88 12.16 24.70
CA LEU A 1112 -2.45 11.09 23.81
C LEU A 1112 -0.99 11.33 23.40
N LEU A 1113 -0.31 10.28 22.95
CA LEU A 1113 0.95 10.38 22.24
C LEU A 1113 0.68 10.04 20.77
N ALA A 1114 1.14 10.89 19.85
CA ALA A 1114 1.36 10.52 18.47
C ALA A 1114 2.82 10.06 18.32
N THR A 1115 3.05 9.05 17.49
CA THR A 1115 4.40 8.63 17.08
C THR A 1115 4.51 8.66 15.56
N ALA A 1116 5.51 9.35 15.02
CA ALA A 1116 5.88 9.27 13.61
C ALA A 1116 6.75 8.02 13.40
N CYS A 1117 6.54 7.28 12.31
CA CYS A 1117 7.15 5.97 12.07
C CYS A 1117 7.71 5.85 10.65
N ASP A 1118 8.88 5.22 10.49
CA ASP A 1118 9.57 5.02 9.19
C ASP A 1118 8.70 4.32 8.13
N ASP A 1119 7.74 3.49 8.55
CA ASP A 1119 6.80 2.76 7.68
C ASP A 1119 5.74 3.65 6.98
N ARG A 1120 5.85 4.97 7.18
CA ARG A 1120 4.92 5.99 6.69
C ARG A 1120 3.56 6.01 7.39
N THR A 1121 3.55 5.65 8.67
CA THR A 1121 2.38 5.85 9.55
C THR A 1121 2.65 6.87 10.65
N VAL A 1122 1.59 7.51 11.09
CA VAL A 1122 1.52 8.18 12.38
C VAL A 1122 0.56 7.40 13.27
N ARG A 1123 1.02 6.96 14.43
CA ARG A 1123 0.28 6.07 15.31
C ARG A 1123 -0.14 6.79 16.59
N ILE A 1124 -1.37 6.56 17.02
CA ILE A 1124 -1.97 7.29 18.16
C ILE A 1124 -2.13 6.35 19.36
N TRP A 1125 -1.62 6.77 20.51
CA TRP A 1125 -1.56 6.01 21.76
C TRP A 1125 -2.22 6.79 22.90
N ASN A 1126 -2.87 6.11 23.85
CA ASN A 1126 -3.28 6.73 25.11
C ASN A 1126 -2.19 6.58 26.18
N CYS A 1127 -1.67 7.70 26.68
CA CYS A 1127 -0.56 7.72 27.64
C CYS A 1127 -0.91 7.05 28.99
N ASP A 1128 -2.14 7.22 29.47
CA ASP A 1128 -2.58 6.73 30.78
C ASP A 1128 -2.59 5.19 30.85
N SER A 1129 -3.09 4.54 29.79
CA SER A 1129 -3.24 3.09 29.70
C SER A 1129 -2.11 2.40 28.93
N GLY A 1130 -1.36 3.12 28.09
CA GLY A 1130 -0.42 2.55 27.12
C GLY A 1130 -1.10 1.84 25.95
N ARG A 1131 -2.40 2.09 25.70
CA ARG A 1131 -3.15 1.42 24.63
C ARG A 1131 -2.98 2.14 23.29
N PHE A 1132 -2.58 1.38 22.26
CA PHE A 1132 -2.71 1.77 20.85
C PHE A 1132 -4.17 2.03 20.47
N LEU A 1133 -4.44 3.08 19.69
CA LEU A 1133 -5.77 3.49 19.26
C LEU A 1133 -5.98 3.34 17.74
N LEU A 1134 -5.08 3.86 16.90
CA LEU A 1134 -5.17 3.78 15.44
C LEU A 1134 -3.87 4.15 14.72
N ASP A 1135 -3.80 3.76 13.44
CA ASP A 1135 -2.81 4.23 12.46
C ASP A 1135 -3.41 5.28 11.50
N ILE A 1136 -2.60 6.27 11.15
CA ILE A 1136 -2.84 7.24 10.08
C ILE A 1136 -1.76 7.05 9.01
N PRO A 1137 -2.07 6.56 7.80
CA PRO A 1137 -1.09 6.48 6.73
C PRO A 1137 -0.81 7.87 6.15
N VAL A 1138 0.46 8.22 6.03
CA VAL A 1138 0.93 9.35 5.22
C VAL A 1138 1.69 8.85 3.99
N ARG A 1139 1.92 9.73 3.01
CA ARG A 1139 2.45 9.35 1.68
C ARG A 1139 3.97 9.33 1.63
N HIS A 1140 4.52 10.41 2.15
CA HIS A 1140 5.92 10.66 2.36
C HIS A 1140 6.28 10.14 3.75
N GLU A 1141 7.56 9.92 3.98
CA GLU A 1141 8.09 9.57 5.31
C GLU A 1141 7.61 10.66 6.29
N PRO A 1142 6.87 10.31 7.37
CA PRO A 1142 6.61 11.20 8.47
C PRO A 1142 7.94 11.36 9.16
N LYS A 1143 8.69 12.30 8.60
CA LYS A 1143 9.77 12.93 9.30
C LYS A 1143 9.26 13.65 10.55
N ALA A 1144 7.93 13.71 10.78
CA ALA A 1144 7.37 14.51 11.85
C ALA A 1144 5.86 14.49 12.19
N ILE A 1145 5.53 15.05 13.36
CA ILE A 1145 4.27 15.33 14.07
C ILE A 1145 4.40 16.44 15.16
N ASP A 1146 3.45 17.38 15.26
CA ASP A 1146 3.19 18.14 16.52
C ASP A 1146 1.70 18.50 16.62
N ALA A 1147 1.22 18.82 17.82
CA ALA A 1147 -0.20 18.95 18.10
C ALA A 1147 -0.57 20.25 18.83
N ILE A 1148 -1.37 21.08 18.16
CA ILE A 1148 -1.82 22.37 18.65
C ILE A 1148 -3.35 22.42 18.64
N GLN A 1149 -3.95 22.70 19.80
CA GLN A 1149 -5.41 22.87 19.97
C GLN A 1149 -6.27 21.67 19.51
N GLY A 1150 -5.74 20.44 19.61
CA GLY A 1150 -6.42 19.20 19.22
C GLY A 1150 -6.35 18.89 17.72
N LEU A 1151 -5.66 19.72 16.93
CA LEU A 1151 -5.15 19.35 15.61
C LEU A 1151 -3.79 18.68 15.76
N LEU A 1152 -3.58 17.60 15.03
CA LEU A 1152 -2.29 16.93 14.84
C LEU A 1152 -1.77 17.32 13.45
N PHE A 1153 -0.64 18.00 13.40
CA PHE A 1153 0.11 18.25 12.17
C PHE A 1153 1.08 17.09 11.95
N VAL A 1154 1.39 16.79 10.70
CA VAL A 1154 2.36 15.76 10.30
C VAL A 1154 3.25 16.38 9.23
N GLY A 1155 4.53 16.59 9.54
CA GLY A 1155 5.54 17.02 8.57
C GLY A 1155 6.14 15.81 7.86
N THR A 1156 6.49 15.98 6.60
CA THR A 1156 6.93 14.86 5.78
C THR A 1156 7.92 15.30 4.71
N THR A 1157 8.60 14.32 4.08
CA THR A 1157 9.42 14.53 2.87
C THR A 1157 8.63 14.97 1.61
N GLY A 1158 7.47 15.62 1.77
CA GLY A 1158 6.75 16.37 0.73
C GLY A 1158 6.06 17.65 1.22
N GLY A 1159 6.14 18.01 2.52
CA GLY A 1159 5.41 19.12 3.16
C GLY A 1159 4.47 18.66 4.29
N ILE A 1160 3.62 19.56 4.80
CA ILE A 1160 2.80 19.34 6.02
C ILE A 1160 1.34 18.99 5.72
N ILE A 1161 0.75 18.05 6.48
CA ILE A 1161 -0.71 17.85 6.56
C ILE A 1161 -1.25 18.10 7.98
N ALA A 1162 -2.38 18.78 8.09
CA ALA A 1162 -3.07 19.06 9.35
C ALA A 1162 -4.33 18.18 9.51
N LEU A 1163 -4.46 17.51 10.65
CA LEU A 1163 -5.46 16.49 10.94
C LEU A 1163 -6.28 16.85 12.18
N SER A 1164 -7.61 16.80 12.08
CA SER A 1164 -8.49 16.84 13.24
C SER A 1164 -8.73 15.42 13.74
N LEU A 1165 -8.44 15.15 15.01
CA LEU A 1165 -8.76 13.88 15.67
C LEU A 1165 -10.16 13.93 16.29
N ALA A 1166 -10.86 12.79 16.34
CA ALA A 1166 -12.18 12.68 16.98
C ALA A 1166 -12.08 12.58 18.51
N SER A 1167 -12.95 13.28 19.24
CA SER A 1167 -13.01 13.21 20.71
C SER A 1167 -13.46 11.84 21.25
N GLU A 1168 -14.28 11.11 20.49
CA GLU A 1168 -14.83 9.81 20.88
C GLU A 1168 -14.15 8.62 20.18
N MET A 1169 -12.81 8.54 20.28
CA MET A 1169 -12.03 7.44 19.66
C MET A 1169 -12.49 6.03 20.07
N ALA A 1170 -13.08 5.86 21.26
CA ALA A 1170 -13.52 4.56 21.78
C ALA A 1170 -14.63 3.88 20.96
N GLY A 1171 -15.32 4.60 20.07
CA GLY A 1171 -16.28 4.03 19.12
C GLY A 1171 -15.63 3.45 17.85
N PHE A 1172 -14.32 3.65 17.66
CA PHE A 1172 -13.56 3.26 16.47
C PHE A 1172 -12.51 2.18 16.74
N ASP A 1173 -12.58 1.52 17.90
CA ASP A 1173 -11.79 0.33 18.26
C ASP A 1173 -11.79 -0.68 17.08
N GLN A 1174 -10.68 -0.77 16.35
CA GLN A 1174 -10.59 -1.66 15.21
C GLN A 1174 -10.59 -3.13 15.69
N GLN A 1175 -11.30 -3.99 14.94
CA GLN A 1175 -10.94 -5.41 14.95
C GLN A 1175 -9.49 -5.52 14.45
N PRO A 1176 -8.67 -6.40 15.04
CA PRO A 1176 -7.25 -6.47 14.69
C PRO A 1176 -7.09 -6.75 13.20
N TYR A 1177 -6.19 -6.00 12.56
CA TYR A 1177 -5.63 -6.37 11.27
C TYR A 1177 -4.97 -7.75 11.41
N ASN A 1178 -5.64 -8.79 10.90
CA ASN A 1178 -4.92 -9.93 10.37
C ASN A 1178 -4.28 -9.47 9.05
N GLY A 1179 -3.00 -9.78 8.86
CA GLY A 1179 -2.27 -9.54 7.60
C GLY A 1179 -2.83 -10.36 6.44
#